data_AF-A0A7Y3E7R1-F1
#
_entry.id   AF-A0A7Y3E7R1-F1
#
_cell.length_a   1.000
_cell.length_b   1.000
_cell.length_c   1.000
_cell.angle_alpha   90.00
_cell.angle_beta   90.00
_cell.angle_gamma   90.00
#
_symmetry.space_group_name_H-M   'P 1'
#
loop_
_entity.id
_entity.type
_entity.pdbx_description
1 polymer ?
#
loop_
_entity_poly.entity_id
_entity_poly.type
_entity_poly.pdbx_seq_one_letter_code
_entity_poly.pdbx_strand_id
1 'polypeptide(L)'
;MKKHFLLFVLSLFLITSFSHAQKKKTEDKQALDTLNISGLSWRSVGPALTSGRISDIAVNPVNPFEYYVASSSGGIWKTVNSGVDFTPIFDNEGSYSIGCITMDPNNPNVIWVGTGENNNQRSVAYGDGVYKSEDGGASWQHMGLKTSEHIGKIIVHPDNSDVIYVAAIGPLWSKGGDRGLYKSEDGGKNWKAVLTVDEHTGVNDVVMSPANPDVLYASTHQRRRHVFTYVGGGPGSGIHKSTDSGETWTKIHTGLPGVELGRIGLAVTPADPHLVYAIVEAADGKGGVFATTNRGASWQKRGSHVTSGNYYQEIIVDPVDANTLYSMDTWMSVSHDGGKSFKVVGETYKHVDNHSMWINPKNTAHWLVGCDGGIYETFDSGKQWDFKENLPVTQFYKVTVDNDEPFYNIYGGTQDNFSIGGPSRVLTNHGITNLDWFITNGGDGFESQVDPNNPDIVYSQSQYGFLVRYDRKSGEIVGIQPKERKGEDAYNFNWDSPLVVSRHSPGRLYFAANKLFRSNDYGNSWEVISEDLSRQIDRNTLKVFDRVLSIDAVMKNGSTSLYGSIVALSESPLDENLLAVGTDDGLIHISENGGQTWRKIDNVPGVPNRSYVNSIYLSRHDANVVYVAFNHHKYGDFKPYVFKSENKGNTWTRISGNLPERGSVYAIEEDPVDKDLLFVGTEFGAFFSPNGGMRWKELAKGLPTIAVRDIAIQERENDLVLGTFGRGFYVMDDYSALRSVENSVPKEKAKIFPIREALVWEQSSPLGLPGKAFQGDNFYTADNLGPEAIITYYYGDEYKSIEDTRKKREQELIKEKKDVRYPTYNELKAEREEAKPQLVFTIRDAKGQVVKKEFQKPTRGVQRFHWNLRYTLQGPISFYEPSFYNPWMPKDEGTLVEPGMYTIDMQMEQDGEFTPLVPPQSFSVKALDNTVMPAENRAEKVAFQRQIMQLESGVGEMQNKMGELNEKLKFMKAALKRSEQPLGGLLKQVISIEDQLRDINKSLYGDSVKRSLDMDQPPSPASRLGTISYEQKYTTSTITKTHRDSYSIAKSELDGIKQRLETLIEGDVKQLETLMKQAGMPYTPGRGTKQ
;
A
#
# COMPACT_ATOMS: atom_id res chain seq x y z
N MET A 1 19.65 64.07 48.05
CA MET A 1 20.35 64.73 46.92
C MET A 1 21.73 64.12 46.77
N LYS A 2 22.13 63.77 45.53
CA LYS A 2 23.27 62.90 45.13
C LYS A 2 23.10 61.39 45.41
N LYS A 3 22.12 60.73 44.77
CA LYS A 3 22.16 59.28 44.44
C LYS A 3 21.10 58.79 43.43
N HIS A 4 20.42 59.67 42.69
CA HIS A 4 19.34 59.29 41.75
C HIS A 4 19.56 59.76 40.30
N PHE A 5 20.78 60.18 39.94
CA PHE A 5 21.09 60.62 38.56
C PHE A 5 21.87 59.59 37.74
N LEU A 6 22.30 58.46 38.34
CA LEU A 6 23.02 57.39 37.63
C LEU A 6 22.10 56.23 37.18
N LEU A 7 20.82 56.24 37.59
CA LEU A 7 19.87 55.16 37.34
C LEU A 7 18.91 55.44 36.16
N PHE A 8 18.97 56.62 35.55
CA PHE A 8 18.11 56.99 34.41
C PHE A 8 18.82 56.90 33.04
N VAL A 9 20.15 56.73 33.03
CA VAL A 9 20.95 56.59 31.80
C VAL A 9 21.25 55.12 31.47
N LEU A 10 21.13 54.20 32.43
CA LEU A 10 21.27 52.76 32.19
C LEU A 10 19.97 52.07 31.71
N SER A 11 18.83 52.76 31.79
CA SER A 11 17.52 52.26 31.36
C SER A 11 17.14 52.65 29.92
N LEU A 12 17.97 53.42 29.21
CA LEU A 12 17.77 53.76 27.79
C LEU A 12 18.68 52.98 26.80
N PHE A 13 19.51 52.06 27.30
CA PHE A 13 20.36 51.19 26.46
C PHE A 13 19.91 49.71 26.43
N LEU A 14 18.66 49.43 26.82
CA LEU A 14 18.07 48.09 26.82
C LEU A 14 16.80 47.95 25.95
N ILE A 15 16.51 48.92 25.07
CA ILE A 15 15.39 48.84 24.12
C ILE A 15 15.87 49.14 22.70
N THR A 16 16.77 48.29 22.19
CA THR A 16 16.90 48.03 20.74
C THR A 16 17.26 46.55 20.56
N SER A 17 16.44 45.65 21.09
CA SER A 17 16.35 44.31 20.50
C SER A 17 15.66 44.50 19.16
N PHE A 18 16.47 44.70 18.10
CA PHE A 18 16.01 44.47 16.74
C PHE A 18 15.35 43.09 16.75
N SER A 19 14.03 43.05 16.59
CA SER A 19 13.34 41.91 16.02
C SER A 19 13.88 41.73 14.60
N HIS A 20 15.06 41.13 14.49
CA HIS A 20 15.33 40.23 13.38
C HIS A 20 14.40 39.05 13.62
N ALA A 21 13.14 39.21 13.17
CA ALA A 21 12.45 38.07 12.61
C ALA A 21 13.43 37.49 11.58
N GLN A 22 14.14 36.43 11.97
CA GLN A 22 14.73 35.53 10.99
C GLN A 22 13.53 35.09 10.14
N LYS A 23 13.30 35.81 9.04
CA LYS A 23 12.74 35.20 7.84
C LYS A 23 13.57 33.92 7.71
N LYS A 24 12.95 32.78 8.02
CA LYS A 24 13.43 31.47 7.59
C LYS A 24 13.91 31.72 6.17
N LYS A 25 15.22 31.63 5.94
CA LYS A 25 15.79 31.70 4.61
C LYS A 25 14.98 30.65 3.84
N THR A 26 14.07 31.08 2.97
CA THR A 26 13.45 30.19 2.00
C THR A 26 14.63 29.65 1.23
N GLU A 27 15.03 28.41 1.52
CA GLU A 27 15.92 27.70 0.61
C GLU A 27 15.25 27.79 -0.76
N ASP A 28 15.98 28.33 -1.74
CA ASP A 28 15.52 28.31 -3.12
C ASP A 28 15.23 26.85 -3.48
N LYS A 29 13.95 26.50 -3.58
CA LYS A 29 13.51 25.15 -3.95
C LYS A 29 14.17 24.82 -5.29
N GLN A 30 14.95 23.73 -5.33
CA GLN A 30 15.59 23.32 -6.57
C GLN A 30 14.55 22.79 -7.55
N ALA A 31 14.90 22.74 -8.84
CA ALA A 31 13.98 22.36 -9.90
C ALA A 31 13.31 21.00 -9.63
N LEU A 32 14.08 20.00 -9.18
CA LEU A 32 13.57 18.66 -8.84
C LEU A 32 12.50 18.67 -7.73
N ASP A 33 12.62 19.56 -6.73
CA ASP A 33 11.64 19.65 -5.64
C ASP A 33 10.27 20.12 -6.12
N THR A 34 10.27 20.97 -7.15
CA THR A 34 9.06 21.56 -7.74
C THR A 34 8.47 20.72 -8.87
N LEU A 35 9.24 19.76 -9.41
CA LEU A 35 8.75 18.84 -10.43
C LEU A 35 7.65 17.96 -9.83
N ASN A 36 6.47 18.03 -10.43
CA ASN A 36 5.39 17.10 -10.12
C ASN A 36 5.60 15.82 -10.93
N ILE A 37 5.58 14.67 -10.25
CA ILE A 37 5.71 13.33 -10.85
C ILE A 37 4.53 12.43 -10.48
N SER A 38 3.40 13.02 -10.07
CA SER A 38 2.21 12.31 -9.60
C SER A 38 1.57 11.39 -10.64
N GLY A 39 1.97 11.47 -11.91
CA GLY A 39 1.59 10.49 -12.93
C GLY A 39 2.24 9.11 -12.73
N LEU A 40 3.37 9.04 -12.03
CA LEU A 40 4.00 7.78 -11.64
C LEU A 40 3.40 7.36 -10.30
N SER A 41 2.60 6.31 -10.30
CA SER A 41 1.94 5.78 -9.11
C SER A 41 2.36 4.35 -8.86
N TRP A 42 2.53 4.00 -7.59
CA TRP A 42 2.65 2.63 -7.15
C TRP A 42 1.30 1.91 -7.26
N ARG A 43 1.35 0.63 -7.64
CA ARG A 43 0.24 -0.31 -7.66
C ARG A 43 0.51 -1.40 -6.64
N SER A 44 -0.41 -1.60 -5.68
CA SER A 44 -0.32 -2.71 -4.74
C SER A 44 -0.67 -4.01 -5.45
N VAL A 45 0.17 -5.03 -5.28
CA VAL A 45 -0.06 -6.38 -5.85
C VAL A 45 -0.38 -7.42 -4.76
N GLY A 46 -0.46 -7.00 -3.50
CA GLY A 46 -0.72 -7.87 -2.35
C GLY A 46 0.54 -8.60 -1.87
N PRO A 47 0.42 -9.82 -1.30
CA PRO A 47 -0.83 -10.55 -1.02
C PRO A 47 -1.53 -10.13 0.29
N ALA A 48 -2.70 -10.72 0.54
CA ALA A 48 -3.30 -10.85 1.88
C ALA A 48 -3.39 -12.32 2.33
N LEU A 49 -2.75 -13.25 1.61
CA LEU A 49 -2.71 -14.70 1.83
C LEU A 49 -2.32 -15.03 3.27
N THR A 50 -1.21 -14.45 3.70
CA THR A 50 -0.82 -14.34 5.10
C THR A 50 -0.89 -12.86 5.44
N SER A 51 -1.71 -12.50 6.40
CA SER A 51 -1.70 -11.12 6.90
C SER A 51 -0.41 -10.90 7.70
N GLY A 52 -0.28 -9.75 8.36
CA GLY A 52 0.87 -9.45 9.21
C GLY A 52 0.49 -9.24 10.67
N ARG A 53 1.49 -8.89 11.47
CA ARG A 53 1.32 -8.74 12.92
C ARG A 53 0.33 -7.66 13.31
N ILE A 54 -0.60 -8.05 14.19
CA ILE A 54 -1.57 -7.17 14.84
C ILE A 54 -1.14 -6.92 16.28
N SER A 55 -0.87 -5.65 16.61
CA SER A 55 -0.49 -5.25 17.97
C SER A 55 -1.70 -5.12 18.90
N ASP A 56 -2.82 -4.56 18.41
CA ASP A 56 -3.96 -4.21 19.26
C ASP A 56 -5.26 -4.05 18.46
N ILE A 57 -6.41 -4.12 19.15
CA ILE A 57 -7.75 -4.01 18.55
C ILE A 57 -8.65 -3.18 19.47
N ALA A 58 -9.36 -2.20 18.89
CA ALA A 58 -10.39 -1.44 19.60
C ALA A 58 -11.77 -1.72 18.97
N VAL A 59 -12.69 -2.27 19.77
CA VAL A 59 -14.05 -2.64 19.33
C VAL A 59 -15.07 -1.67 19.92
N ASN A 60 -15.99 -1.20 19.09
CA ASN A 60 -17.06 -0.32 19.55
C ASN A 60 -18.00 -1.06 20.54
N PRO A 61 -18.13 -0.58 21.79
CA PRO A 61 -18.86 -1.31 22.84
C PRO A 61 -20.38 -1.35 22.61
N VAL A 62 -20.93 -0.42 21.80
CA VAL A 62 -22.36 -0.39 21.47
C VAL A 62 -22.67 -1.06 20.13
N ASN A 63 -21.69 -1.15 19.23
CA ASN A 63 -21.82 -1.75 17.90
C ASN A 63 -20.60 -2.62 17.55
N PRO A 64 -20.59 -3.93 17.89
CA PRO A 64 -19.42 -4.77 17.67
C PRO A 64 -19.10 -5.05 16.19
N PHE A 65 -19.94 -4.61 15.24
CA PHE A 65 -19.63 -4.63 13.82
C PHE A 65 -18.58 -3.58 13.42
N GLU A 66 -18.39 -2.54 14.25
CA GLU A 66 -17.38 -1.51 14.07
C GLU A 66 -16.17 -1.75 14.98
N TYR A 67 -15.00 -1.90 14.38
CA TYR A 67 -13.74 -2.01 15.12
C TYR A 67 -12.55 -1.53 14.29
N TYR A 68 -11.46 -1.31 15.01
CA TYR A 68 -10.19 -0.80 14.51
C TYR A 68 -9.09 -1.80 14.80
N VAL A 69 -8.25 -2.05 13.80
CA VAL A 69 -7.13 -2.98 13.86
C VAL A 69 -5.83 -2.17 13.78
N ALA A 70 -5.00 -2.27 14.81
CA ALA A 70 -3.67 -1.69 14.84
C ALA A 70 -2.63 -2.72 14.39
N SER A 71 -2.11 -2.55 13.17
CA SER A 71 -0.99 -3.37 12.70
C SER A 71 0.32 -2.86 13.30
N SER A 72 1.21 -3.78 13.68
CA SER A 72 2.55 -3.43 14.18
C SER A 72 3.37 -2.63 13.16
N SER A 73 3.12 -2.81 11.85
CA SER A 73 3.85 -2.13 10.78
C SER A 73 3.00 -1.83 9.53
N GLY A 74 1.69 -1.68 9.63
CA GLY A 74 0.80 -1.47 8.48
C GLY A 74 -0.27 -0.39 8.69
N GLY A 75 -0.06 0.51 9.65
CA GLY A 75 -1.03 1.54 10.02
C GLY A 75 -2.27 0.99 10.73
N ILE A 76 -3.39 1.71 10.58
CA ILE A 76 -4.67 1.39 11.23
C ILE A 76 -5.73 1.14 10.17
N TRP A 77 -6.51 0.09 10.41
CA TRP A 77 -7.58 -0.34 9.54
C TRP A 77 -8.91 -0.34 10.29
N LYS A 78 -9.94 0.20 9.65
CA LYS A 78 -11.30 0.26 10.20
C LYS A 78 -12.23 -0.65 9.42
N THR A 79 -13.13 -1.30 10.13
CA THR A 79 -14.32 -1.94 9.55
C THR A 79 -15.58 -1.44 10.25
N VAL A 80 -16.71 -1.50 9.56
CA VAL A 80 -18.06 -1.19 10.09
C VAL A 80 -19.04 -2.34 9.90
N ASN A 81 -18.57 -3.49 9.39
CA ASN A 81 -19.37 -4.64 8.99
C ASN A 81 -18.73 -5.98 9.40
N SER A 82 -18.00 -6.01 10.52
CA SER A 82 -17.31 -7.21 11.04
C SER A 82 -16.27 -7.82 10.11
N GLY A 83 -15.50 -6.97 9.43
CA GLY A 83 -14.35 -7.40 8.64
C GLY A 83 -14.71 -7.98 7.27
N VAL A 84 -15.94 -7.77 6.78
CA VAL A 84 -16.28 -8.04 5.37
C VAL A 84 -15.39 -7.17 4.47
N ASP A 85 -15.10 -5.94 4.87
CA ASP A 85 -14.04 -5.11 4.31
C ASP A 85 -13.30 -4.30 5.39
N PHE A 86 -12.11 -3.80 5.01
CA PHE A 86 -11.29 -2.93 5.82
C PHE A 86 -10.85 -1.70 5.02
N THR A 87 -10.92 -0.53 5.65
CA THR A 87 -10.44 0.74 5.08
C THR A 87 -9.19 1.18 5.86
N PRO A 88 -8.06 1.47 5.18
CA PRO A 88 -6.91 2.06 5.85
C PRO A 88 -7.20 3.53 6.16
N ILE A 89 -6.94 3.96 7.40
CA ILE A 89 -7.29 5.29 7.89
C ILE A 89 -6.10 6.06 8.47
N PHE A 90 -4.88 5.54 8.31
CA PHE A 90 -3.65 6.13 8.88
C PHE A 90 -2.50 6.24 7.85
N ASP A 91 -2.78 6.03 6.56
CA ASP A 91 -1.77 5.88 5.49
C ASP A 91 -0.94 7.15 5.24
N ASN A 92 -1.39 8.33 5.68
CA ASN A 92 -0.73 9.63 5.43
C ASN A 92 -0.14 10.27 6.69
N GLU A 93 -0.17 9.57 7.84
CA GLU A 93 0.36 10.09 9.10
C GLU A 93 1.88 9.83 9.21
N GLY A 94 2.51 10.43 10.24
CA GLY A 94 3.97 10.42 10.41
C GLY A 94 4.58 9.08 10.79
N SER A 95 3.76 8.06 11.08
CA SER A 95 4.21 6.71 11.42
C SER A 95 3.26 5.65 10.85
N TYR A 96 3.81 4.48 10.55
CA TYR A 96 3.07 3.28 10.15
C TYR A 96 3.12 2.17 11.20
N SER A 97 3.95 2.36 12.24
CA SER A 97 4.10 1.40 13.32
C SER A 97 3.18 1.79 14.46
N ILE A 98 2.30 0.88 14.87
CA ILE A 98 1.30 1.13 15.90
C ILE A 98 1.56 0.21 17.09
N GLY A 99 1.60 0.78 18.30
CA GLY A 99 1.83 0.05 19.54
C GLY A 99 0.55 -0.26 20.31
N CYS A 100 -0.43 0.64 20.28
CA CYS A 100 -1.74 0.43 20.87
C CYS A 100 -2.80 1.36 20.26
N ILE A 101 -4.07 0.97 20.39
CA ILE A 101 -5.23 1.74 19.98
C ILE A 101 -6.32 1.65 21.05
N THR A 102 -6.92 2.77 21.41
CA THR A 102 -8.02 2.78 22.37
C THR A 102 -9.13 3.72 21.97
N MET A 103 -10.34 3.35 22.36
CA MET A 103 -11.55 4.13 22.13
C MET A 103 -11.95 4.82 23.43
N ASP A 104 -12.38 6.07 23.34
CA ASP A 104 -12.93 6.77 24.48
C ASP A 104 -14.23 6.08 24.96
N PRO A 105 -14.32 5.66 26.23
CA PRO A 105 -15.51 4.98 26.75
C PRO A 105 -16.78 5.86 26.74
N ASN A 106 -16.63 7.19 26.69
CA ASN A 106 -17.73 8.15 26.66
C ASN A 106 -18.13 8.57 25.25
N ASN A 107 -17.27 8.34 24.25
CA ASN A 107 -17.54 8.73 22.87
C ASN A 107 -16.81 7.81 21.87
N PRO A 108 -17.51 6.84 21.25
CA PRO A 108 -16.87 5.89 20.35
C PRO A 108 -16.31 6.49 19.05
N ASN A 109 -16.56 7.79 18.77
CA ASN A 109 -15.92 8.50 17.66
C ASN A 109 -14.51 9.03 18.01
N VAL A 110 -14.16 9.08 19.30
CA VAL A 110 -12.86 9.56 19.75
C VAL A 110 -11.91 8.36 19.88
N ILE A 111 -10.89 8.34 19.03
CA ILE A 111 -9.90 7.26 18.96
C ILE A 111 -8.52 7.83 19.31
N TRP A 112 -7.82 7.13 20.18
CA TRP A 112 -6.45 7.43 20.58
C TRP A 112 -5.51 6.35 20.09
N VAL A 113 -4.36 6.78 19.57
CA VAL A 113 -3.36 5.90 18.97
C VAL A 113 -2.00 6.18 19.56
N GLY A 114 -1.35 5.14 20.06
CA GLY A 114 0.06 5.16 20.42
C GLY A 114 0.89 4.55 19.30
N THR A 115 1.80 5.32 18.73
CA THR A 115 2.68 4.82 17.66
C THR A 115 3.93 4.13 18.23
N GLY A 116 4.53 3.27 17.41
CA GLY A 116 5.68 2.43 17.71
C GLY A 116 5.30 1.13 18.39
N GLU A 117 5.56 0.01 17.72
CA GLU A 117 5.26 -1.34 18.21
C GLU A 117 5.81 -1.55 19.62
N ASN A 118 4.98 -2.11 20.51
CA ASN A 118 5.33 -2.24 21.93
C ASN A 118 6.36 -3.36 22.21
N ASN A 119 6.56 -4.26 21.24
CA ASN A 119 7.47 -5.39 21.34
C ASN A 119 8.94 -4.98 21.27
N ASN A 120 9.82 -5.94 21.57
CA ASN A 120 11.26 -5.72 21.66
C ASN A 120 12.00 -6.39 20.49
N GLN A 121 11.39 -6.47 19.31
CA GLN A 121 11.96 -7.22 18.19
C GLN A 121 13.23 -6.63 17.60
N ARG A 122 14.00 -7.48 16.93
CA ARG A 122 15.18 -7.06 16.15
C ARG A 122 14.83 -6.21 14.92
N SER A 123 13.60 -6.35 14.43
CA SER A 123 13.02 -5.68 13.26
C SER A 123 11.95 -4.65 13.66
N VAL A 124 11.76 -4.40 14.97
CA VAL A 124 10.72 -3.49 15.48
C VAL A 124 10.86 -2.10 14.87
N ALA A 125 9.74 -1.56 14.40
CA ALA A 125 9.65 -0.20 13.90
C ALA A 125 9.36 0.79 15.05
N TYR A 126 9.67 2.06 14.83
CA TYR A 126 9.51 3.12 15.83
C TYR A 126 8.43 4.12 15.42
N GLY A 127 7.71 4.61 16.42
CA GLY A 127 6.68 5.63 16.31
C GLY A 127 7.21 7.04 16.45
N ASP A 128 6.31 8.01 16.38
CA ASP A 128 6.57 9.43 16.58
C ASP A 128 5.61 10.07 17.59
N GLY A 129 4.95 9.29 18.45
CA GLY A 129 4.16 9.78 19.58
C GLY A 129 2.70 9.34 19.57
N VAL A 130 1.82 10.21 20.06
CA VAL A 130 0.39 9.94 20.25
C VAL A 130 -0.45 10.72 19.24
N TYR A 131 -1.48 10.07 18.69
CA TYR A 131 -2.48 10.70 17.82
C TYR A 131 -3.88 10.58 18.39
N LYS A 132 -4.74 11.54 18.04
CA LYS A 132 -6.16 11.56 18.37
C LYS A 132 -6.98 11.80 17.11
N SER A 133 -8.06 11.05 16.95
CA SER A 133 -9.15 11.37 16.03
C SER A 133 -10.42 11.66 16.83
N GLU A 134 -11.23 12.60 16.37
CA GLU A 134 -12.54 12.93 16.96
C GLU A 134 -13.71 12.57 16.03
N ASP A 135 -13.42 12.02 14.86
CA ASP A 135 -14.34 11.72 13.77
C ASP A 135 -14.27 10.25 13.31
N GLY A 136 -13.89 9.35 14.21
CA GLY A 136 -13.84 7.92 13.96
C GLY A 136 -12.77 7.50 12.95
N GLY A 137 -11.66 8.25 12.89
CA GLY A 137 -10.49 7.97 12.06
C GLY A 137 -10.43 8.70 10.72
N ALA A 138 -11.36 9.62 10.43
CA ALA A 138 -11.34 10.36 9.17
C ALA A 138 -10.27 11.46 9.13
N SER A 139 -9.91 12.01 10.30
CA SER A 139 -8.77 12.91 10.48
C SER A 139 -8.05 12.67 11.81
N TRP A 140 -6.77 13.00 11.83
CA TRP A 140 -5.90 12.80 12.98
C TRP A 140 -5.17 14.08 13.38
N GLN A 141 -4.95 14.23 14.69
CA GLN A 141 -4.10 15.25 15.28
C GLN A 141 -2.96 14.61 16.04
N HIS A 142 -1.73 15.05 15.77
CA HIS A 142 -0.55 14.69 16.57
C HIS A 142 -0.60 15.39 17.93
N MET A 143 -0.66 14.61 19.01
CA MET A 143 -0.87 15.07 20.39
C MET A 143 0.42 15.16 21.21
N GLY A 144 1.60 14.91 20.63
CA GLY A 144 2.89 15.04 21.31
C GLY A 144 3.52 13.71 21.72
N LEU A 145 4.40 13.75 22.73
CA LEU A 145 5.29 12.64 23.11
C LEU A 145 6.16 12.15 21.94
N LYS A 146 6.71 13.10 21.17
CA LYS A 146 7.38 12.87 19.88
C LYS A 146 8.63 11.99 19.95
N THR A 147 9.22 11.91 21.13
CA THR A 147 10.47 11.18 21.38
C THR A 147 10.23 9.92 22.20
N SER A 148 8.98 9.48 22.34
CA SER A 148 8.65 8.23 23.04
C SER A 148 9.10 7.01 22.26
N GLU A 149 9.05 7.06 20.93
CA GLU A 149 9.34 5.98 19.97
C GLU A 149 8.45 4.73 20.10
N HIS A 150 7.97 4.38 21.29
CA HIS A 150 7.14 3.23 21.58
C HIS A 150 6.15 3.56 22.68
N ILE A 151 4.86 3.50 22.36
CA ILE A 151 3.76 3.65 23.31
C ILE A 151 3.16 2.28 23.60
N GLY A 152 3.20 1.85 24.86
CA GLY A 152 2.71 0.54 25.27
C GLY A 152 1.20 0.50 25.46
N LYS A 153 0.62 1.56 26.03
CA LYS A 153 -0.81 1.61 26.35
C LYS A 153 -1.33 3.03 26.50
N ILE A 154 -2.59 3.23 26.14
CA ILE A 154 -3.36 4.45 26.43
C ILE A 154 -4.62 4.04 27.16
N ILE A 155 -4.97 4.75 28.23
CA ILE A 155 -6.26 4.60 28.91
C ILE A 155 -6.92 5.97 29.06
N VAL A 156 -8.22 6.03 28.79
CA VAL A 156 -9.06 7.23 28.95
C VAL A 156 -9.90 7.06 30.21
N HIS A 157 -10.01 8.12 31.01
CA HIS A 157 -10.78 8.08 32.24
C HIS A 157 -12.28 7.86 31.95
N PRO A 158 -12.95 6.92 32.63
CA PRO A 158 -14.32 6.52 32.29
C PRO A 158 -15.35 7.63 32.50
N ASP A 159 -15.13 8.55 33.43
CA ASP A 159 -16.06 9.66 33.70
C ASP A 159 -15.62 11.00 33.11
N ASN A 160 -14.45 11.07 32.46
CA ASN A 160 -13.92 12.34 31.92
C ASN A 160 -12.95 12.12 30.75
N SER A 161 -13.43 12.33 29.53
CA SER A 161 -12.65 12.20 28.28
C SER A 161 -11.42 13.09 28.19
N ASP A 162 -11.32 14.17 28.98
CA ASP A 162 -10.15 15.05 29.00
C ASP A 162 -8.99 14.50 29.85
N VAL A 163 -9.23 13.46 30.65
CA VAL A 163 -8.21 12.80 31.47
C VAL A 163 -7.71 11.53 30.78
N ILE A 164 -6.46 11.58 30.30
CA ILE A 164 -5.83 10.48 29.56
C ILE A 164 -4.50 10.12 30.22
N TYR A 165 -4.20 8.82 30.29
CA TYR A 165 -2.90 8.32 30.69
C TYR A 165 -2.23 7.59 29.53
N VAL A 166 -0.94 7.85 29.33
CA VAL A 166 -0.11 7.23 28.28
C VAL A 166 1.09 6.56 28.92
N ALA A 167 1.15 5.23 28.80
CA ALA A 167 2.30 4.42 29.15
C ALA A 167 3.34 4.49 28.02
N ALA A 168 4.31 5.38 28.16
CA ALA A 168 5.40 5.52 27.22
C ALA A 168 6.59 4.67 27.69
N ILE A 169 6.89 3.61 26.91
CA ILE A 169 8.01 2.71 27.19
C ILE A 169 9.34 3.45 26.93
N GLY A 170 9.33 4.35 25.96
CA GLY A 170 10.50 5.12 25.55
C GLY A 170 11.37 4.39 24.51
N PRO A 171 12.40 5.10 24.02
CA PRO A 171 13.36 4.59 23.04
C PRO A 171 13.98 3.24 23.42
N LEU A 172 13.89 2.26 22.52
CA LEU A 172 14.49 0.94 22.69
C LEU A 172 16.02 0.99 22.50
N TRP A 173 16.49 1.87 21.60
CA TRP A 173 17.86 1.90 21.11
C TRP A 173 18.76 2.91 21.84
N SER A 174 18.16 3.88 22.54
CA SER A 174 18.87 4.97 23.23
C SER A 174 18.24 5.33 24.58
N LYS A 175 18.95 6.08 25.41
CA LYS A 175 18.47 6.53 26.72
C LYS A 175 17.75 7.87 26.61
N GLY A 176 16.90 8.18 27.57
CA GLY A 176 16.04 9.38 27.56
C GLY A 176 14.78 9.17 26.72
N GLY A 177 14.38 10.24 26.01
CA GLY A 177 13.10 10.33 25.29
C GLY A 177 11.90 10.58 26.22
N ASP A 178 10.72 10.73 25.62
CA ASP A 178 9.46 10.81 26.35
C ASP A 178 9.13 9.44 26.95
N ARG A 179 9.67 9.18 28.15
CA ARG A 179 9.67 7.89 28.83
C ARG A 179 9.00 7.98 30.20
N GLY A 180 8.12 7.05 30.54
CA GLY A 180 7.36 7.03 31.80
C GLY A 180 5.84 6.99 31.59
N LEU A 181 5.08 7.21 32.66
CA LEU A 181 3.62 7.42 32.57
C LEU A 181 3.33 8.91 32.47
N TYR A 182 2.58 9.31 31.45
CA TYR A 182 2.13 10.68 31.24
C TYR A 182 0.63 10.79 31.50
N LYS A 183 0.21 11.90 32.10
CA LYS A 183 -1.19 12.27 32.32
C LYS A 183 -1.49 13.56 31.56
N SER A 184 -2.64 13.63 30.90
CA SER A 184 -3.26 14.86 30.45
C SER A 184 -4.58 15.06 31.18
N GLU A 185 -4.97 16.31 31.38
CA GLU A 185 -6.25 16.73 31.98
C GLU A 185 -6.99 17.73 31.07
N ASP A 186 -6.53 17.89 29.83
CA ASP A 186 -7.04 18.85 28.85
C ASP A 186 -7.22 18.25 27.45
N GLY A 187 -7.48 16.94 27.40
CA GLY A 187 -7.73 16.22 26.17
C GLY A 187 -6.49 16.02 25.31
N GLY A 188 -5.31 15.86 25.94
CA GLY A 188 -4.01 15.59 25.33
C GLY A 188 -3.24 16.81 24.83
N LYS A 189 -3.69 18.04 25.12
CA LYS A 189 -2.98 19.26 24.68
C LYS A 189 -1.69 19.46 25.45
N ASN A 190 -1.68 19.10 26.74
CA ASN A 190 -0.50 19.10 27.58
C ASN A 190 -0.35 17.76 28.31
N TRP A 191 0.92 17.36 28.51
CA TRP A 191 1.28 16.11 29.17
C TRP A 191 2.18 16.38 30.37
N LYS A 192 1.81 15.84 31.53
CA LYS A 192 2.62 15.81 32.76
C LYS A 192 3.15 14.41 32.97
N ALA A 193 4.46 14.24 33.09
CA ALA A 193 5.03 12.98 33.53
C ALA A 193 4.69 12.77 35.01
N VAL A 194 3.92 11.71 35.31
CA VAL A 194 3.41 11.40 36.66
C VAL A 194 4.12 10.22 37.31
N LEU A 195 4.77 9.36 36.52
CA LEU A 195 5.66 8.31 37.02
C LEU A 195 6.90 8.20 36.13
N THR A 196 8.07 8.45 36.70
CA THR A 196 9.39 8.26 36.06
C THR A 196 10.32 7.53 37.02
N VAL A 197 11.29 6.79 36.47
CA VAL A 197 12.27 6.03 37.26
C VAL A 197 13.69 6.50 36.95
N ASP A 198 14.13 6.34 35.71
CA ASP A 198 15.43 6.79 35.20
C ASP A 198 15.41 6.93 33.66
N GLU A 199 16.56 7.25 33.04
CA GLU A 199 16.68 7.43 31.59
C GLU A 199 16.59 6.11 30.77
N HIS A 200 16.49 4.96 31.42
CA HIS A 200 16.45 3.63 30.80
C HIS A 200 15.13 2.87 31.05
N THR A 201 14.26 3.41 31.90
CA THR A 201 13.09 2.69 32.41
C THR A 201 11.82 3.48 32.12
N GLY A 202 10.96 2.91 31.27
CA GLY A 202 9.65 3.47 30.93
C GLY A 202 8.52 2.72 31.60
N VAL A 203 7.29 3.03 31.20
CA VAL A 203 6.08 2.31 31.64
C VAL A 203 5.51 1.56 30.44
N ASN A 204 5.33 0.23 30.58
CA ASN A 204 4.82 -0.60 29.49
C ASN A 204 3.33 -0.91 29.59
N ASP A 205 2.79 -0.95 30.81
CA ASP A 205 1.39 -1.22 31.05
C ASP A 205 0.85 -0.35 32.17
N VAL A 206 -0.43 0.00 32.05
CA VAL A 206 -1.20 0.72 33.06
C VAL A 206 -2.63 0.22 33.03
N VAL A 207 -3.17 -0.11 34.20
CA VAL A 207 -4.56 -0.53 34.38
C VAL A 207 -5.23 0.29 35.47
N MET A 208 -6.51 0.59 35.23
CA MET A 208 -7.35 1.37 36.13
C MET A 208 -8.35 0.44 36.82
N SER A 209 -8.63 0.67 38.11
CA SER A 209 -9.65 -0.11 38.81
C SER A 209 -11.05 0.27 38.30
N PRO A 210 -11.87 -0.69 37.84
CA PRO A 210 -13.23 -0.41 37.38
C PRO A 210 -14.17 0.01 38.53
N ALA A 211 -13.79 -0.20 39.79
CA ALA A 211 -14.56 0.24 40.95
C ALA A 211 -14.18 1.66 41.45
N ASN A 212 -12.97 2.13 41.11
CA ASN A 212 -12.52 3.48 41.47
C ASN A 212 -11.42 3.94 40.50
N PRO A 213 -11.72 4.87 39.58
CA PRO A 213 -10.76 5.32 38.56
C PRO A 213 -9.57 6.12 39.12
N ASP A 214 -9.59 6.53 40.39
CA ASP A 214 -8.45 7.13 41.08
C ASP A 214 -7.36 6.10 41.45
N VAL A 215 -7.70 4.81 41.39
CA VAL A 215 -6.77 3.72 41.70
C VAL A 215 -6.17 3.18 40.41
N LEU A 216 -4.87 3.39 40.24
CA LEU A 216 -4.09 2.97 39.08
C LEU A 216 -2.98 2.00 39.49
N TYR A 217 -2.69 1.05 38.61
CA TYR A 217 -1.51 0.18 38.72
C TYR A 217 -0.70 0.31 37.44
N ALA A 218 0.60 0.55 37.57
CA ALA A 218 1.51 0.73 36.44
C ALA A 218 2.72 -0.20 36.57
N SER A 219 3.14 -0.79 35.45
CA SER A 219 4.39 -1.56 35.38
C SER A 219 5.49 -0.75 34.69
N THR A 220 6.61 -0.61 35.38
CA THR A 220 7.83 -0.04 34.81
C THR A 220 8.66 -1.15 34.19
N HIS A 221 9.30 -0.86 33.06
CA HIS A 221 10.11 -1.80 32.29
C HIS A 221 11.44 -1.17 31.88
N GLN A 222 12.54 -1.72 32.42
CA GLN A 222 13.88 -1.38 31.99
C GLN A 222 14.31 -2.30 30.85
N ARG A 223 14.61 -1.72 29.69
CA ARG A 223 15.02 -2.48 28.50
C ARG A 223 16.04 -1.75 27.65
N ARG A 224 16.85 -2.53 26.91
CA ARG A 224 17.77 -2.02 25.89
C ARG A 224 18.01 -3.07 24.84
N ARG A 225 18.08 -2.65 23.59
CA ARG A 225 18.58 -3.48 22.50
C ARG A 225 19.66 -2.73 21.73
N HIS A 226 20.59 -3.51 21.18
CA HIS A 226 21.59 -3.10 20.20
C HIS A 226 21.69 -4.19 19.13
N VAL A 227 22.50 -3.98 18.08
CA VAL A 227 22.78 -5.03 17.09
C VAL A 227 23.26 -6.32 17.77
N PHE A 228 24.17 -6.20 18.74
CA PHE A 228 24.86 -7.32 19.37
C PHE A 228 24.11 -7.98 20.54
N THR A 229 23.06 -7.36 21.11
CA THR A 229 22.39 -7.89 22.32
C THR A 229 20.99 -7.33 22.54
N TYR A 230 20.22 -8.03 23.37
CA TYR A 230 19.00 -7.58 24.02
C TYR A 230 19.09 -7.81 25.53
N VAL A 231 18.51 -6.91 26.32
CA VAL A 231 18.32 -7.05 27.75
C VAL A 231 16.91 -6.57 28.10
N GLY A 232 16.12 -7.46 28.69
CA GLY A 232 14.68 -7.30 28.88
C GLY A 232 14.23 -6.98 30.30
N GLY A 233 15.15 -6.62 31.19
CA GLY A 233 14.83 -6.27 32.57
C GLY A 233 16.00 -5.64 33.32
N GLY A 234 15.73 -5.27 34.57
CA GLY A 234 16.73 -4.67 35.45
C GLY A 234 16.11 -4.02 36.70
N PRO A 235 16.91 -3.34 37.53
CA PRO A 235 16.46 -2.74 38.80
C PRO A 235 15.36 -1.69 38.67
N GLY A 236 15.18 -1.10 37.49
CA GLY A 236 14.11 -0.13 37.22
C GLY A 236 12.73 -0.78 37.05
N SER A 237 12.67 -2.07 36.72
CA SER A 237 11.41 -2.77 36.46
C SER A 237 10.60 -3.04 37.74
N GLY A 238 9.27 -3.00 37.64
CA GLY A 238 8.40 -3.39 38.75
C GLY A 238 7.00 -2.78 38.75
N ILE A 239 6.20 -3.08 39.77
CA ILE A 239 4.80 -2.64 39.88
C ILE A 239 4.65 -1.47 40.86
N HIS A 240 3.91 -0.44 40.43
CA HIS A 240 3.58 0.75 41.20
C HIS A 240 2.07 0.91 41.31
N LYS A 241 1.62 1.52 42.41
CA LYS A 241 0.21 1.85 42.65
C LYS A 241 0.03 3.32 43.01
N SER A 242 -0.99 3.94 42.45
CA SER A 242 -1.55 5.22 42.90
C SER A 242 -2.97 5.02 43.43
N THR A 243 -3.38 5.87 44.37
CA THR A 243 -4.75 5.95 44.89
C THR A 243 -5.31 7.38 44.82
N ASP A 244 -4.65 8.24 44.05
CA ASP A 244 -4.90 9.67 43.91
C ASP A 244 -4.75 10.10 42.43
N SER A 245 -5.25 9.25 41.53
CA SER A 245 -5.32 9.52 40.08
C SER A 245 -3.94 9.87 39.47
N GLY A 246 -2.90 9.18 39.94
CA GLY A 246 -1.54 9.28 39.45
C GLY A 246 -0.70 10.39 40.08
N GLU A 247 -1.19 11.15 41.06
CA GLU A 247 -0.38 12.21 41.68
C GLU A 247 0.77 11.67 42.54
N THR A 248 0.56 10.55 43.24
CA THR A 248 1.63 9.85 43.97
C THR A 248 1.64 8.35 43.70
N TRP A 249 2.83 7.75 43.76
CA TRP A 249 3.06 6.34 43.42
C TRP A 249 3.86 5.62 44.50
N THR A 250 3.42 4.42 44.85
CA THR A 250 4.10 3.53 45.79
C THR A 250 4.48 2.22 45.10
N LYS A 251 5.72 1.74 45.28
CA LYS A 251 6.14 0.41 44.84
C LYS A 251 5.45 -0.67 45.68
N ILE A 252 4.83 -1.64 45.02
CA ILE A 252 4.03 -2.68 45.68
C ILE A 252 4.59 -4.08 45.43
N HIS A 253 5.83 -4.33 45.88
CA HIS A 253 6.58 -5.56 45.57
C HIS A 253 6.45 -6.66 46.62
N THR A 254 5.76 -6.42 47.73
CA THR A 254 5.59 -7.43 48.78
C THR A 254 4.99 -8.71 48.21
N GLY A 255 5.73 -9.82 48.25
CA GLY A 255 5.32 -11.12 47.70
C GLY A 255 5.73 -11.40 46.24
N LEU A 256 6.34 -10.43 45.55
CA LEU A 256 7.01 -10.63 44.26
C LEU A 256 8.44 -11.18 44.45
N PRO A 257 9.09 -11.70 43.39
CA PRO A 257 10.48 -12.12 43.45
C PRO A 257 11.43 -10.98 43.84
N GLY A 258 12.38 -11.26 44.75
CA GLY A 258 13.41 -10.30 45.16
C GLY A 258 14.62 -10.20 44.22
N VAL A 259 14.44 -10.54 42.94
CA VAL A 259 15.48 -10.50 41.89
C VAL A 259 15.13 -9.43 40.85
N GLU A 260 16.01 -9.18 39.88
CA GLU A 260 15.69 -8.27 38.77
C GLU A 260 14.44 -8.75 38.01
N LEU A 261 13.52 -7.82 37.77
CA LEU A 261 12.26 -8.07 37.07
C LEU A 261 12.39 -7.66 35.59
N GLY A 262 11.64 -8.33 34.72
CA GLY A 262 11.50 -8.04 33.30
C GLY A 262 10.20 -7.30 32.97
N ARG A 263 9.64 -7.56 31.78
CA ARG A 263 8.32 -7.05 31.39
C ARG A 263 7.24 -7.65 32.30
N ILE A 264 6.25 -6.84 32.66
CA ILE A 264 5.10 -7.24 33.49
C ILE A 264 3.83 -6.78 32.78
N GLY A 265 2.90 -7.71 32.57
CA GLY A 265 1.53 -7.40 32.17
C GLY A 265 0.58 -7.45 33.36
N LEU A 266 -0.39 -6.54 33.36
CA LEU A 266 -1.35 -6.34 34.45
C LEU A 266 -2.78 -6.49 33.93
N ALA A 267 -3.65 -7.08 34.75
CA ALA A 267 -5.09 -7.11 34.47
C ALA A 267 -5.90 -6.95 35.76
N VAL A 268 -6.98 -6.16 35.68
CA VAL A 268 -7.99 -6.02 36.74
C VAL A 268 -9.30 -6.49 36.16
N THR A 269 -9.91 -7.52 36.76
CA THR A 269 -11.18 -8.06 36.26
C THR A 269 -12.38 -7.20 36.69
N PRO A 270 -13.30 -6.84 35.79
CA PRO A 270 -14.57 -6.22 36.15
C PRO A 270 -15.44 -7.12 37.05
N ALA A 271 -15.28 -8.45 36.97
CA ALA A 271 -16.06 -9.40 37.76
C ALA A 271 -15.70 -9.39 39.27
N ASP A 272 -14.47 -8.99 39.61
CA ASP A 272 -14.03 -8.67 40.98
C ASP A 272 -12.94 -7.58 40.97
N PRO A 273 -13.31 -6.30 41.17
CA PRO A 273 -12.36 -5.18 41.14
C PRO A 273 -11.29 -5.17 42.25
N HIS A 274 -11.36 -6.08 43.23
CA HIS A 274 -10.32 -6.25 44.26
C HIS A 274 -9.18 -7.15 43.80
N LEU A 275 -9.41 -7.93 42.76
CA LEU A 275 -8.49 -8.92 42.22
C LEU A 275 -7.67 -8.30 41.08
N VAL A 276 -6.36 -8.27 41.27
CA VAL A 276 -5.40 -7.84 40.24
C VAL A 276 -4.46 -8.98 39.95
N TYR A 277 -4.30 -9.30 38.67
CA TYR A 277 -3.35 -10.27 38.16
C TYR A 277 -2.12 -9.58 37.60
N ALA A 278 -0.98 -10.25 37.73
CA ALA A 278 0.27 -9.87 37.09
C ALA A 278 0.96 -11.12 36.56
N ILE A 279 1.36 -11.11 35.29
CA ILE A 279 2.34 -12.06 34.77
C ILE A 279 3.70 -11.36 34.76
N VAL A 280 4.70 -12.00 35.37
CA VAL A 280 5.97 -11.36 35.72
C VAL A 280 7.13 -12.17 35.14
N GLU A 281 7.87 -11.57 34.21
CA GLU A 281 9.21 -12.02 33.85
C GLU A 281 10.21 -11.62 34.96
N ALA A 282 11.15 -12.52 35.29
CA ALA A 282 12.15 -12.25 36.31
C ALA A 282 13.42 -13.10 36.09
N ALA A 283 14.55 -12.64 36.63
CA ALA A 283 15.80 -13.38 36.65
C ALA A 283 15.68 -14.72 37.42
N ASP A 284 16.69 -15.58 37.29
CA ASP A 284 16.80 -16.89 37.94
C ASP A 284 15.60 -17.84 37.71
N GLY A 285 14.80 -17.62 36.67
CA GLY A 285 13.57 -18.38 36.42
C GLY A 285 12.51 -18.21 37.51
N LYS A 286 12.55 -17.11 38.29
CA LYS A 286 11.63 -16.86 39.41
C LYS A 286 10.31 -16.21 38.99
N GLY A 287 10.11 -15.98 37.70
CA GLY A 287 8.89 -15.44 37.12
C GLY A 287 7.65 -16.33 37.34
N GLY A 288 6.49 -15.83 36.90
CA GLY A 288 5.22 -16.56 36.99
C GLY A 288 4.00 -15.65 36.99
N VAL A 289 2.82 -16.25 37.20
CA VAL A 289 1.57 -15.52 37.43
C VAL A 289 1.40 -15.27 38.93
N PHE A 290 1.10 -14.03 39.26
CA PHE A 290 0.84 -13.54 40.61
C PHE A 290 -0.55 -12.90 40.65
N ALA A 291 -1.17 -12.92 41.83
CA ALA A 291 -2.38 -12.15 42.06
C ALA A 291 -2.38 -11.51 43.44
N THR A 292 -3.12 -10.43 43.56
CA THR A 292 -3.43 -9.76 44.82
C THR A 292 -4.95 -9.64 44.96
N THR A 293 -5.48 -10.02 46.12
CA THR A 293 -6.90 -9.84 46.48
C THR A 293 -7.10 -8.65 47.42
N ASN A 294 -6.01 -7.97 47.79
CA ASN A 294 -5.98 -6.82 48.69
C ASN A 294 -5.45 -5.56 47.98
N ARG A 295 -5.77 -5.43 46.68
CA ARG A 295 -5.50 -4.23 45.89
C ARG A 295 -4.02 -3.83 45.90
N GLY A 296 -3.10 -4.79 45.80
CA GLY A 296 -1.66 -4.55 45.71
C GLY A 296 -0.92 -4.42 47.04
N ALA A 297 -1.55 -4.65 48.20
CA ALA A 297 -0.80 -4.63 49.46
C ALA A 297 0.19 -5.83 49.59
N SER A 298 -0.20 -6.98 49.05
CA SER A 298 0.67 -8.16 48.93
C SER A 298 0.28 -9.03 47.74
N TRP A 299 1.27 -9.58 47.06
CA TRP A 299 1.11 -10.53 45.95
C TRP A 299 1.29 -11.97 46.41
N GLN A 300 0.57 -12.88 45.77
CA GLN A 300 0.71 -14.31 45.94
C GLN A 300 1.01 -14.94 44.59
N LYS A 301 2.07 -15.74 44.50
CA LYS A 301 2.32 -16.57 43.30
C LYS A 301 1.18 -17.56 43.13
N ARG A 302 0.53 -17.54 41.97
CA ARG A 302 -0.56 -18.45 41.59
C ARG A 302 -0.02 -19.68 40.87
N GLY A 303 0.90 -19.46 39.94
CA GLY A 303 1.49 -20.51 39.12
C GLY A 303 2.86 -20.10 38.57
N SER A 304 3.54 -21.03 37.91
CA SER A 304 4.83 -20.81 37.26
C SER A 304 4.73 -20.41 35.79
N HIS A 305 3.51 -20.33 35.23
CA HIS A 305 3.31 -19.91 33.84
C HIS A 305 3.89 -18.50 33.63
N VAL A 306 4.71 -18.36 32.60
CA VAL A 306 5.37 -17.11 32.21
C VAL A 306 5.67 -17.19 30.72
N THR A 307 5.63 -16.06 30.03
CA THR A 307 5.95 -15.96 28.60
C THR A 307 7.20 -15.10 28.40
N SER A 308 7.68 -14.96 27.16
CA SER A 308 8.87 -14.15 26.88
C SER A 308 8.55 -12.65 26.92
N GLY A 309 9.12 -11.89 27.87
CA GLY A 309 8.89 -10.44 27.98
C GLY A 309 9.42 -9.63 26.79
N ASN A 310 10.21 -10.24 25.91
CA ASN A 310 10.60 -9.66 24.63
C ASN A 310 9.41 -9.49 23.66
N TYR A 311 8.44 -10.42 23.71
CA TYR A 311 7.41 -10.60 22.68
C TYR A 311 5.98 -10.60 23.24
N TYR A 312 5.83 -11.14 24.45
CA TYR A 312 4.57 -11.40 25.12
C TYR A 312 4.63 -10.85 26.53
N GLN A 313 3.56 -11.06 27.29
CA GLN A 313 3.29 -10.83 28.72
C GLN A 313 1.89 -10.21 28.92
N GLU A 314 1.10 -10.07 27.86
CA GLU A 314 -0.28 -9.63 27.92
C GLU A 314 -1.16 -10.74 28.52
N ILE A 315 -1.92 -10.37 29.56
CA ILE A 315 -2.96 -11.21 30.15
C ILE A 315 -4.31 -10.52 30.02
N ILE A 316 -5.29 -11.26 29.53
CA ILE A 316 -6.65 -10.77 29.29
C ILE A 316 -7.59 -11.54 30.21
N VAL A 317 -8.38 -10.83 31.00
CA VAL A 317 -9.32 -11.42 31.96
C VAL A 317 -10.71 -11.51 31.35
N ASP A 318 -11.44 -12.58 31.66
CA ASP A 318 -12.83 -12.69 31.27
C ASP A 318 -13.66 -11.59 31.99
N PRO A 319 -14.56 -10.89 31.27
CA PRO A 319 -15.33 -9.79 31.84
C PRO A 319 -16.42 -10.24 32.84
N VAL A 320 -16.75 -11.54 32.90
CA VAL A 320 -17.84 -12.12 33.69
C VAL A 320 -17.33 -13.13 34.73
N ASP A 321 -16.29 -13.90 34.44
CA ASP A 321 -15.67 -14.85 35.37
C ASP A 321 -14.29 -14.38 35.86
N ALA A 322 -14.24 -13.95 37.12
CA ALA A 322 -13.03 -13.45 37.77
C ALA A 322 -11.85 -14.44 37.82
N ASN A 323 -12.09 -15.74 37.67
CA ASN A 323 -11.03 -16.77 37.69
C ASN A 323 -10.56 -17.18 36.28
N THR A 324 -11.21 -16.70 35.23
CA THR A 324 -10.84 -17.00 33.86
C THR A 324 -9.93 -15.91 33.30
N LEU A 325 -8.75 -16.31 32.84
CA LEU A 325 -7.78 -15.41 32.20
C LEU A 325 -7.01 -16.12 31.09
N TYR A 326 -6.74 -15.37 30.04
CA TYR A 326 -6.02 -15.77 28.85
C TYR A 326 -4.63 -15.16 28.90
N SER A 327 -3.62 -15.95 28.55
CA SER A 327 -2.24 -15.50 28.36
C SER A 327 -1.97 -15.46 26.87
N MET A 328 -1.63 -14.29 26.37
CA MET A 328 -1.03 -14.14 25.05
C MET A 328 0.37 -14.78 25.10
N ASP A 329 0.69 -15.54 24.07
CA ASP A 329 1.94 -16.27 23.90
C ASP A 329 2.01 -16.70 22.43
N THR A 330 3.10 -17.38 22.09
CA THR A 330 3.20 -18.18 20.88
C THR A 330 1.91 -18.99 20.72
N TRP A 331 1.59 -19.96 21.61
CA TRP A 331 0.25 -20.60 21.64
C TRP A 331 -0.60 -19.99 22.76
N MET A 332 -1.73 -19.36 22.41
CA MET A 332 -2.60 -18.75 23.42
C MET A 332 -3.12 -19.81 24.40
N SER A 333 -3.04 -19.48 25.70
CA SER A 333 -3.45 -20.37 26.78
C SER A 333 -4.47 -19.73 27.71
N VAL A 334 -5.36 -20.53 28.28
CA VAL A 334 -6.40 -20.11 29.22
C VAL A 334 -6.23 -20.81 30.58
N SER A 335 -6.50 -20.07 31.64
CA SER A 335 -6.68 -20.57 33.00
C SER A 335 -8.12 -20.32 33.43
N HIS A 336 -8.73 -21.30 34.11
CA HIS A 336 -10.06 -21.18 34.73
C HIS A 336 -9.99 -21.28 36.26
N ASP A 337 -8.78 -21.23 36.83
CA ASP A 337 -8.52 -21.41 38.27
C ASP A 337 -7.75 -20.23 38.89
N GLY A 338 -7.81 -19.07 38.24
CA GLY A 338 -7.15 -17.85 38.67
C GLY A 338 -5.64 -17.88 38.53
N GLY A 339 -5.14 -18.51 37.46
CA GLY A 339 -3.74 -18.48 37.05
C GLY A 339 -2.86 -19.54 37.71
N LYS A 340 -3.46 -20.58 38.30
CA LYS A 340 -2.73 -21.69 38.91
C LYS A 340 -2.30 -22.71 37.86
N SER A 341 -3.15 -22.98 36.88
CA SER A 341 -2.86 -23.84 35.73
C SER A 341 -3.38 -23.23 34.43
N PHE A 342 -2.68 -23.51 33.32
CA PHE A 342 -3.00 -23.04 31.98
C PHE A 342 -3.12 -24.21 31.01
N LYS A 343 -4.00 -24.06 30.02
CA LYS A 343 -4.18 -24.99 28.89
C LYS A 343 -4.26 -24.20 27.59
N VAL A 344 -3.73 -24.76 26.51
CA VAL A 344 -3.86 -24.15 25.17
C VAL A 344 -5.33 -24.12 24.75
N VAL A 345 -5.76 -23.01 24.15
CA VAL A 345 -7.18 -22.74 23.81
C VAL A 345 -7.65 -23.54 22.57
N GLY A 346 -6.73 -23.85 21.65
CA GLY A 346 -6.99 -24.61 20.42
C GLY A 346 -6.79 -23.75 19.18
N GLU A 347 -5.71 -24.02 18.42
CA GLU A 347 -5.28 -23.17 17.29
C GLU A 347 -4.90 -23.99 16.04
N THR A 348 -5.49 -25.19 15.88
CA THR A 348 -5.07 -26.18 14.86
C THR A 348 -5.00 -25.63 13.42
N TYR A 349 -5.91 -24.72 13.05
CA TYR A 349 -6.01 -24.13 11.71
C TYR A 349 -5.89 -22.60 11.74
N LYS A 350 -5.24 -22.06 12.77
CA LYS A 350 -5.07 -20.62 12.98
C LYS A 350 -3.58 -20.31 13.11
N HIS A 351 -3.15 -19.16 12.58
CA HIS A 351 -1.81 -18.67 12.84
C HIS A 351 -1.62 -18.34 14.33
N VAL A 352 -0.43 -18.67 14.79
CA VAL A 352 0.04 -18.56 16.16
C VAL A 352 0.64 -17.17 16.45
N ASP A 353 1.33 -17.00 17.58
CA ASP A 353 1.97 -15.75 18.02
C ASP A 353 0.96 -14.64 18.28
N ASN A 354 0.22 -14.81 19.38
CA ASN A 354 -0.93 -13.98 19.76
C ASN A 354 -0.48 -12.76 20.57
N HIS A 355 -1.06 -11.59 20.28
CA HIS A 355 -0.70 -10.33 20.96
C HIS A 355 -1.90 -9.62 21.58
N SER A 356 -3.07 -9.72 20.94
CA SER A 356 -4.25 -8.99 21.36
C SER A 356 -5.50 -9.86 21.28
N MET A 357 -6.44 -9.60 22.20
CA MET A 357 -7.70 -10.31 22.26
C MET A 357 -8.78 -9.38 22.78
N TRP A 358 -9.92 -9.38 22.10
CA TRP A 358 -11.16 -8.82 22.58
C TRP A 358 -12.15 -9.94 22.90
N ILE A 359 -12.75 -9.90 24.08
CA ILE A 359 -13.81 -10.82 24.51
C ILE A 359 -15.12 -10.03 24.53
N ASN A 360 -16.14 -10.52 23.83
CA ASN A 360 -17.45 -9.89 23.85
C ASN A 360 -18.07 -9.99 25.26
N PRO A 361 -18.32 -8.86 25.96
CA PRO A 361 -18.83 -8.89 27.34
C PRO A 361 -20.27 -9.41 27.45
N LYS A 362 -21.01 -9.48 26.34
CA LYS A 362 -22.38 -10.03 26.29
C LYS A 362 -22.42 -11.50 25.87
N ASN A 363 -21.31 -12.04 25.36
CA ASN A 363 -21.16 -13.45 24.98
C ASN A 363 -19.68 -13.82 25.03
N THR A 364 -19.21 -14.34 26.15
CA THR A 364 -17.78 -14.64 26.35
C THR A 364 -17.26 -15.84 25.53
N ALA A 365 -18.09 -16.44 24.66
CA ALA A 365 -17.64 -17.37 23.63
C ALA A 365 -17.26 -16.70 22.30
N HIS A 366 -17.57 -15.40 22.13
CA HIS A 366 -17.25 -14.62 20.94
C HIS A 366 -15.99 -13.77 21.16
N TRP A 367 -14.93 -14.03 20.39
CA TRP A 367 -13.65 -13.33 20.47
C TRP A 367 -13.18 -12.81 19.12
N LEU A 368 -12.41 -11.71 19.18
CA LEU A 368 -11.47 -11.32 18.14
C LEU A 368 -10.05 -11.48 18.68
N VAL A 369 -9.15 -12.07 17.89
CA VAL A 369 -7.76 -12.31 18.27
C VAL A 369 -6.84 -11.80 17.17
N GLY A 370 -5.87 -10.97 17.55
CA GLY A 370 -4.80 -10.48 16.69
C GLY A 370 -3.50 -11.24 16.96
N CYS A 371 -2.87 -11.73 15.89
CA CYS A 371 -1.60 -12.46 15.94
C CYS A 371 -0.66 -12.03 14.79
N ASP A 372 0.48 -12.72 14.63
CA ASP A 372 1.44 -12.47 13.54
C ASP A 372 0.89 -12.73 12.13
N GLY A 373 -0.16 -13.56 12.02
CA GLY A 373 -0.81 -13.89 10.76
C GLY A 373 -2.11 -13.14 10.49
N GLY A 374 -2.50 -12.16 11.32
CA GLY A 374 -3.68 -11.32 11.11
C GLY A 374 -4.76 -11.41 12.19
N ILE A 375 -6.03 -11.28 11.77
CA ILE A 375 -7.22 -11.29 12.63
C ILE A 375 -7.98 -12.61 12.47
N TYR A 376 -8.32 -13.20 13.61
CA TYR A 376 -9.13 -14.40 13.72
C TYR A 376 -10.33 -14.16 14.64
N GLU A 377 -11.51 -14.59 14.21
CA GLU A 377 -12.77 -14.48 14.97
C GLU A 377 -13.30 -15.87 15.34
N THR A 378 -13.92 -16.01 16.50
CA THR A 378 -14.57 -17.26 16.93
C THR A 378 -15.84 -16.96 17.68
N PHE A 379 -16.81 -17.89 17.63
CA PHE A 379 -18.10 -17.80 18.33
C PHE A 379 -18.36 -18.97 19.30
N ASP A 380 -17.37 -19.85 19.46
CA ASP A 380 -17.47 -21.10 20.21
C ASP A 380 -16.28 -21.35 21.14
N SER A 381 -15.63 -20.27 21.57
CA SER A 381 -14.45 -20.28 22.44
C SER A 381 -13.23 -20.97 21.82
N GLY A 382 -12.93 -20.66 20.56
CA GLY A 382 -11.69 -21.06 19.88
C GLY A 382 -11.70 -22.49 19.34
N LYS A 383 -12.86 -23.13 19.22
CA LYS A 383 -12.96 -24.45 18.58
C LYS A 383 -12.91 -24.33 17.06
N GLN A 384 -13.54 -23.28 16.53
CA GLN A 384 -13.48 -22.90 15.13
C GLN A 384 -13.08 -21.42 14.99
N TRP A 385 -12.36 -21.11 13.92
CA TRP A 385 -11.82 -19.79 13.64
C TRP A 385 -12.20 -19.33 12.23
N ASP A 386 -12.59 -18.06 12.11
CA ASP A 386 -12.78 -17.34 10.85
C ASP A 386 -11.59 -16.39 10.64
N PHE A 387 -10.81 -16.61 9.58
CA PHE A 387 -9.67 -15.76 9.23
C PHE A 387 -10.11 -14.62 8.32
N LYS A 388 -9.72 -13.39 8.66
CA LYS A 388 -9.99 -12.21 7.82
C LYS A 388 -8.94 -12.09 6.70
N GLU A 389 -9.17 -12.80 5.60
CA GLU A 389 -8.23 -12.95 4.47
C GLU A 389 -8.10 -11.75 3.52
N ASN A 390 -8.60 -10.58 3.90
CA ASN A 390 -8.67 -9.36 3.10
C ASN A 390 -7.86 -8.18 3.67
N LEU A 391 -6.92 -8.46 4.57
CA LEU A 391 -6.05 -7.46 5.21
C LEU A 391 -4.60 -7.57 4.70
N PRO A 392 -4.18 -6.75 3.70
CA PRO A 392 -2.88 -6.85 3.05
C PRO A 392 -1.78 -6.12 3.85
N VAL A 393 -1.44 -6.66 5.03
CA VAL A 393 -0.42 -6.10 5.93
C VAL A 393 0.80 -7.00 6.13
N THR A 394 1.09 -7.88 5.17
CA THR A 394 2.26 -8.76 5.16
C THR A 394 3.57 -7.97 5.25
N GLN A 395 4.54 -8.47 6.03
CA GLN A 395 5.79 -7.79 6.35
C GLN A 395 6.99 -8.42 5.63
N PHE A 396 7.35 -7.89 4.45
CA PHE A 396 8.48 -8.39 3.66
C PHE A 396 9.82 -7.81 4.09
N TYR A 397 10.82 -8.67 4.21
CA TYR A 397 12.21 -8.29 4.44
C TYR A 397 12.95 -7.93 3.17
N LYS A 398 12.72 -8.70 2.09
CA LYS A 398 13.48 -8.68 0.84
C LYS A 398 12.56 -8.87 -0.36
N VAL A 399 13.01 -8.45 -1.53
CA VAL A 399 12.28 -8.64 -2.79
C VAL A 399 13.23 -9.02 -3.92
N THR A 400 12.81 -10.01 -4.72
CA THR A 400 13.45 -10.34 -5.99
C THR A 400 12.39 -10.59 -7.05
N VAL A 401 12.80 -10.57 -8.31
CA VAL A 401 11.93 -10.82 -9.47
C VAL A 401 12.57 -11.82 -10.42
N ASP A 402 11.75 -12.60 -11.12
CA ASP A 402 12.23 -13.48 -12.18
C ASP A 402 12.08 -12.84 -13.58
N ASN A 403 12.38 -13.63 -14.61
CA ASN A 403 12.19 -13.26 -16.01
C ASN A 403 11.11 -14.12 -16.70
N ASP A 404 10.19 -14.69 -15.94
CA ASP A 404 9.16 -15.59 -16.47
C ASP A 404 8.28 -14.89 -17.53
N GLU A 405 7.73 -15.69 -18.44
CA GLU A 405 6.87 -15.23 -19.52
C GLU A 405 5.45 -15.83 -19.39
N PRO A 406 4.40 -15.09 -19.75
CA PRO A 406 4.44 -13.73 -20.30
C PRO A 406 4.62 -12.62 -19.25
N PHE A 407 4.44 -12.95 -17.97
CA PHE A 407 4.57 -12.01 -16.85
C PHE A 407 5.53 -12.58 -15.82
N TYR A 408 6.41 -11.74 -15.29
CA TYR A 408 7.35 -12.14 -14.26
C TYR A 408 6.63 -12.32 -12.91
N ASN A 409 7.26 -13.09 -12.02
CA ASN A 409 6.85 -13.25 -10.63
C ASN A 409 7.74 -12.44 -9.69
N ILE A 410 7.17 -12.12 -8.53
CA ILE A 410 7.77 -11.39 -7.43
C ILE A 410 7.88 -12.36 -6.26
N TYR A 411 9.04 -12.38 -5.61
CA TYR A 411 9.32 -13.26 -4.49
C TYR A 411 9.87 -12.48 -3.31
N GLY A 412 9.60 -12.96 -2.10
CA GLY A 412 10.20 -12.41 -0.91
C GLY A 412 9.86 -13.21 0.34
N GLY A 413 10.74 -13.06 1.32
CA GLY A 413 10.56 -13.61 2.65
C GLY A 413 9.88 -12.65 3.61
N THR A 414 9.05 -13.20 4.50
CA THR A 414 8.22 -12.42 5.42
C THR A 414 8.53 -12.69 6.89
N GLN A 415 8.19 -11.74 7.77
CA GLN A 415 8.16 -12.00 9.21
C GLN A 415 7.10 -13.05 9.55
N ASP A 416 7.51 -14.14 10.19
CA ASP A 416 6.69 -15.26 10.70
C ASP A 416 5.78 -15.99 9.69
N ASN A 417 5.69 -15.53 8.44
CA ASN A 417 4.63 -15.88 7.48
C ASN A 417 5.16 -16.47 6.16
N PHE A 418 6.27 -17.23 6.21
CA PHE A 418 6.87 -17.96 5.08
C PHE A 418 7.68 -17.09 4.10
N SER A 419 8.38 -17.77 3.19
CA SER A 419 8.80 -17.19 1.91
C SER A 419 7.77 -17.50 0.85
N ILE A 420 7.44 -16.51 0.02
CA ILE A 420 6.36 -16.62 -0.96
C ILE A 420 6.74 -16.05 -2.33
N GLY A 421 6.04 -16.52 -3.36
CA GLY A 421 6.13 -16.05 -4.74
C GLY A 421 4.75 -15.83 -5.34
N GLY A 422 4.62 -14.92 -6.30
CA GLY A 422 3.37 -14.67 -7.01
C GLY A 422 3.53 -13.73 -8.21
N PRO A 423 2.53 -13.62 -9.09
CA PRO A 423 2.68 -12.91 -10.36
C PRO A 423 2.62 -11.40 -10.19
N SER A 424 3.35 -10.66 -11.03
CA SER A 424 3.21 -9.19 -11.17
C SER A 424 1.90 -8.76 -11.84
N ARG A 425 1.30 -9.68 -12.60
CA ARG A 425 0.13 -9.49 -13.45
C ARG A 425 -0.56 -10.82 -13.75
N VAL A 426 -1.88 -10.81 -13.92
CA VAL A 426 -2.68 -11.97 -14.31
C VAL A 426 -3.50 -11.73 -15.58
N LEU A 427 -3.91 -12.82 -16.24
CA LEU A 427 -4.71 -12.77 -17.48
C LEU A 427 -6.18 -12.43 -17.26
N THR A 428 -6.66 -12.51 -16.01
CA THR A 428 -8.07 -12.39 -15.65
C THR A 428 -8.46 -10.93 -15.40
N ASN A 429 -9.76 -10.66 -15.40
CA ASN A 429 -10.33 -9.39 -14.95
C ASN A 429 -10.80 -9.42 -13.48
N HIS A 430 -10.24 -10.34 -12.67
CA HIS A 430 -10.54 -10.45 -11.24
C HIS A 430 -9.50 -9.78 -10.35
N GLY A 431 -8.40 -9.27 -10.91
CA GLY A 431 -7.24 -8.80 -10.15
C GLY A 431 -6.37 -9.95 -9.64
N ILE A 432 -5.30 -9.65 -8.90
CA ILE A 432 -4.40 -10.67 -8.31
C ILE A 432 -5.01 -11.13 -6.98
N THR A 433 -5.33 -12.40 -6.87
CA THR A 433 -6.02 -13.00 -5.72
C THR A 433 -5.03 -13.70 -4.77
N ASN A 434 -5.45 -14.04 -3.55
CA ASN A 434 -4.61 -14.79 -2.62
C ASN A 434 -4.19 -16.17 -3.17
N LEU A 435 -4.99 -16.77 -4.06
CA LEU A 435 -4.71 -18.07 -4.68
C LEU A 435 -3.66 -18.02 -5.79
N ASP A 436 -3.32 -16.83 -6.28
CA ASP A 436 -2.23 -16.65 -7.26
C ASP A 436 -0.84 -16.69 -6.60
N TRP A 437 -0.78 -16.63 -5.27
CA TRP A 437 0.45 -16.68 -4.47
C TRP A 437 0.73 -18.10 -3.96
N PHE A 438 2.00 -18.46 -3.88
CA PHE A 438 2.46 -19.77 -3.44
C PHE A 438 3.64 -19.68 -2.47
N ILE A 439 3.80 -20.70 -1.63
CA ILE A 439 4.85 -20.77 -0.61
C ILE A 439 6.08 -21.47 -1.19
N THR A 440 7.27 -20.88 -0.99
CA THR A 440 8.56 -21.47 -1.42
C THR A 440 9.36 -22.05 -0.26
N ASN A 441 9.15 -21.58 0.98
CA ASN A 441 9.79 -22.12 2.18
C ASN A 441 9.03 -21.74 3.47
N GLY A 442 9.15 -22.55 4.52
CA GLY A 442 8.51 -22.33 5.83
C GLY A 442 9.25 -21.36 6.78
N GLY A 443 8.67 -21.03 7.94
CA GLY A 443 9.26 -20.15 8.98
C GLY A 443 9.18 -18.65 8.66
N ASP A 444 9.95 -17.81 9.35
CA ASP A 444 10.25 -16.46 8.83
C ASP A 444 11.02 -16.63 7.51
N GLY A 445 10.59 -15.96 6.46
CA GLY A 445 11.33 -15.88 5.21
C GLY A 445 12.28 -14.67 5.18
N PHE A 446 13.37 -14.77 4.41
CA PHE A 446 14.31 -13.67 4.17
C PHE A 446 14.63 -13.49 2.68
N GLU A 447 15.91 -13.38 2.33
CA GLU A 447 16.40 -13.22 0.97
C GLU A 447 16.00 -14.43 0.08
N SER A 448 15.17 -14.15 -0.93
CA SER A 448 14.84 -15.07 -2.02
C SER A 448 15.63 -14.68 -3.26
N GLN A 449 16.03 -15.66 -4.07
CA GLN A 449 16.69 -15.42 -5.35
C GLN A 449 16.19 -16.43 -6.39
N VAL A 450 16.26 -16.11 -7.67
CA VAL A 450 15.81 -16.99 -8.76
C VAL A 450 16.97 -17.21 -9.73
N ASP A 451 17.10 -18.42 -10.28
CA ASP A 451 18.09 -18.64 -11.34
C ASP A 451 17.76 -17.78 -12.57
N PRO A 452 18.71 -16.96 -13.07
CA PRO A 452 18.43 -15.99 -14.13
C PRO A 452 18.04 -16.64 -15.47
N ASN A 453 18.39 -17.91 -15.67
CA ASN A 453 18.13 -18.66 -16.89
C ASN A 453 17.06 -19.74 -16.73
N ASN A 454 16.59 -19.98 -15.50
CA ASN A 454 15.53 -20.95 -15.23
C ASN A 454 14.62 -20.47 -14.09
N PRO A 455 13.48 -19.82 -14.40
CA PRO A 455 12.57 -19.26 -13.39
C PRO A 455 11.90 -20.33 -12.51
N ASP A 456 12.00 -21.61 -12.87
CA ASP A 456 11.48 -22.70 -12.06
C ASP A 456 12.42 -23.13 -10.92
N ILE A 457 13.64 -22.58 -10.85
CA ILE A 457 14.59 -22.80 -9.76
C ILE A 457 14.63 -21.56 -8.87
N VAL A 458 13.99 -21.67 -7.71
CA VAL A 458 13.93 -20.59 -6.72
C VAL A 458 14.75 -20.99 -5.50
N TYR A 459 15.50 -20.05 -4.95
CA TYR A 459 16.20 -20.18 -3.69
C TYR A 459 15.46 -19.37 -2.63
N SER A 460 15.26 -19.95 -1.46
CA SER A 460 14.49 -19.31 -0.39
C SER A 460 15.09 -19.62 0.96
N GLN A 461 14.95 -18.67 1.88
CA GLN A 461 15.57 -18.76 3.19
C GLN A 461 14.55 -18.96 4.31
N SER A 462 15.05 -19.42 5.44
CA SER A 462 14.44 -19.17 6.74
C SER A 462 15.51 -18.86 7.78
N GLN A 463 15.11 -18.73 9.05
CA GLN A 463 15.94 -18.18 10.13
C GLN A 463 17.31 -18.84 10.21
N TYR A 464 18.32 -18.05 10.60
CA TYR A 464 19.69 -18.53 10.80
C TYR A 464 20.32 -19.13 9.53
N GLY A 465 20.02 -18.50 8.40
CA GLY A 465 20.55 -18.86 7.10
C GLY A 465 20.17 -20.27 6.64
N PHE A 466 19.06 -20.83 7.13
CA PHE A 466 18.52 -22.04 6.53
C PHE A 466 18.16 -21.73 5.07
N LEU A 467 18.66 -22.53 4.13
CA LEU A 467 18.57 -22.24 2.70
C LEU A 467 18.07 -23.47 1.97
N VAL A 468 17.06 -23.26 1.11
CA VAL A 468 16.49 -24.30 0.26
C VAL A 468 16.53 -23.91 -1.22
N ARG A 469 16.58 -24.92 -2.09
CA ARG A 469 16.24 -24.83 -3.51
C ARG A 469 14.84 -25.42 -3.70
N TYR A 470 13.93 -24.62 -4.24
CA TYR A 470 12.54 -24.94 -4.55
C TYR A 470 12.38 -25.12 -6.06
N ASP A 471 11.84 -26.25 -6.48
CA ASP A 471 11.43 -26.51 -7.87
C ASP A 471 9.96 -26.11 -8.03
N ARG A 472 9.69 -25.07 -8.83
CA ARG A 472 8.35 -24.52 -9.02
C ARG A 472 7.39 -25.46 -9.76
N LYS A 473 7.90 -26.40 -10.57
CA LYS A 473 7.06 -27.35 -11.32
C LYS A 473 6.57 -28.47 -10.45
N SER A 474 7.44 -29.03 -9.62
CA SER A 474 7.12 -30.18 -8.77
C SER A 474 6.70 -29.79 -7.36
N GLY A 475 7.09 -28.60 -6.88
CA GLY A 475 6.96 -28.17 -5.50
C GLY A 475 8.02 -28.77 -4.57
N GLU A 476 9.04 -29.46 -5.10
CA GLU A 476 10.07 -30.10 -4.30
C GLU A 476 11.00 -29.08 -3.63
N ILE A 477 11.35 -29.35 -2.37
CA ILE A 477 12.22 -28.51 -1.55
C ILE A 477 13.46 -29.32 -1.16
N VAL A 478 14.65 -28.81 -1.49
CA VAL A 478 15.93 -29.42 -1.11
C VAL A 478 16.73 -28.45 -0.26
N GLY A 479 17.10 -28.86 0.96
CA GLY A 479 18.01 -28.09 1.81
C GLY A 479 19.42 -28.06 1.26
N ILE A 480 19.98 -26.87 1.08
CA ILE A 480 21.29 -26.64 0.45
C ILE A 480 22.20 -25.72 1.29
N GLN A 481 21.91 -25.51 2.57
CA GLN A 481 22.77 -24.69 3.45
C GLN A 481 24.21 -25.27 3.52
N PRO A 482 25.27 -24.45 3.35
CA PRO A 482 26.66 -24.86 3.54
C PRO A 482 26.92 -25.50 4.91
N LYS A 483 27.83 -26.48 4.95
CA LYS A 483 28.21 -27.20 6.17
C LYS A 483 29.68 -27.04 6.50
N GLU A 484 29.97 -27.13 7.80
CA GLU A 484 31.29 -26.93 8.38
C GLU A 484 32.30 -27.95 7.85
N ARG A 485 33.54 -27.50 7.64
CA ARG A 485 34.66 -28.40 7.39
C ARG A 485 35.00 -29.16 8.67
N LYS A 486 35.66 -30.31 8.52
CA LYS A 486 36.10 -31.12 9.67
C LYS A 486 37.00 -30.32 10.60
N GLY A 487 36.57 -30.14 11.85
CA GLY A 487 37.34 -29.47 12.90
C GLY A 487 37.14 -27.96 13.00
N GLU A 488 36.24 -27.38 12.20
CA GLU A 488 35.81 -25.99 12.35
C GLU A 488 34.64 -25.87 13.35
N ASP A 489 34.51 -24.70 13.97
CA ASP A 489 33.32 -24.32 14.73
C ASP A 489 32.11 -24.14 13.80
N ALA A 490 30.90 -24.17 14.38
CA ALA A 490 29.66 -23.91 13.65
C ALA A 490 29.71 -22.55 12.95
N TYR A 491 29.25 -22.48 11.70
CA TYR A 491 29.20 -21.23 10.97
C TYR A 491 28.17 -20.27 11.58
N ASN A 492 28.54 -19.00 11.67
CA ASN A 492 27.68 -17.96 12.23
C ASN A 492 26.81 -17.33 11.12
N PHE A 493 25.66 -17.94 10.85
CA PHE A 493 24.65 -17.36 9.97
C PHE A 493 23.82 -16.28 10.71
N ASN A 494 23.56 -15.16 10.03
CA ASN A 494 22.67 -14.15 10.57
C ASN A 494 21.21 -14.65 10.52
N TRP A 495 20.32 -13.93 11.21
CA TRP A 495 18.87 -14.19 11.12
C TRP A 495 18.38 -14.01 9.68
N ASP A 496 18.86 -12.96 9.01
CA ASP A 496 18.72 -12.70 7.57
C ASP A 496 20.12 -12.78 6.93
N SER A 497 20.40 -13.87 6.22
CA SER A 497 21.73 -14.14 5.65
C SER A 497 21.78 -13.75 4.17
N PRO A 498 22.84 -13.06 3.70
CA PRO A 498 22.93 -12.65 2.30
C PRO A 498 23.06 -13.84 1.33
N LEU A 499 22.27 -13.80 0.27
CA LEU A 499 22.28 -14.75 -0.83
C LEU A 499 22.31 -14.00 -2.16
N VAL A 500 23.21 -14.39 -3.06
CA VAL A 500 23.31 -13.84 -4.41
C VAL A 500 23.39 -14.97 -5.42
N VAL A 501 22.61 -14.88 -6.50
CA VAL A 501 22.76 -15.73 -7.68
C VAL A 501 23.61 -15.01 -8.71
N SER A 502 24.56 -15.72 -9.31
CA SER A 502 25.49 -15.10 -10.25
C SER A 502 24.83 -14.77 -11.58
N ARG A 503 25.16 -13.58 -12.12
CA ARG A 503 24.80 -13.17 -13.48
C ARG A 503 25.76 -13.72 -14.54
N HIS A 504 26.95 -14.18 -14.12
CA HIS A 504 28.01 -14.66 -15.01
C HIS A 504 27.89 -16.15 -15.32
N SER A 505 27.35 -16.93 -14.39
CA SER A 505 27.25 -18.38 -14.53
C SER A 505 25.95 -18.90 -13.91
N PRO A 506 25.02 -19.49 -14.70
CA PRO A 506 23.87 -20.21 -14.14
C PRO A 506 24.31 -21.29 -13.15
N GLY A 507 23.50 -21.52 -12.12
CA GLY A 507 23.82 -22.43 -11.03
C GLY A 507 24.91 -21.97 -10.06
N ARG A 508 25.57 -20.81 -10.27
CA ARG A 508 26.51 -20.26 -9.29
C ARG A 508 25.78 -19.43 -8.24
N LEU A 509 26.05 -19.74 -6.97
CA LEU A 509 25.47 -19.09 -5.80
C LEU A 509 26.56 -18.60 -4.87
N TYR A 510 26.32 -17.47 -4.21
CA TYR A 510 27.08 -17.04 -3.06
C TYR A 510 26.18 -16.92 -1.85
N PHE A 511 26.63 -17.45 -0.73
CA PHE A 511 25.88 -17.42 0.53
C PHE A 511 26.80 -17.11 1.68
N ALA A 512 26.31 -16.40 2.69
CA ALA A 512 27.19 -15.83 3.70
C ALA A 512 26.77 -16.11 5.16
N ALA A 513 27.79 -16.47 5.95
CA ALA A 513 27.80 -16.56 7.40
C ALA A 513 28.83 -15.54 7.95
N ASN A 514 29.66 -15.90 8.93
CA ASN A 514 30.91 -15.19 9.19
C ASN A 514 31.96 -15.39 8.07
N LYS A 515 31.78 -16.42 7.25
CA LYS A 515 32.57 -16.72 6.03
C LYS A 515 31.68 -16.63 4.79
N LEU A 516 32.30 -16.44 3.61
CA LEU A 516 31.62 -16.47 2.32
C LEU A 516 31.78 -17.85 1.65
N PHE A 517 30.67 -18.37 1.11
CA PHE A 517 30.61 -19.63 0.39
C PHE A 517 30.25 -19.40 -1.08
N ARG A 518 30.81 -20.21 -1.96
CA ARG A 518 30.46 -20.27 -3.39
C ARG A 518 30.03 -21.68 -3.78
N SER A 519 28.90 -21.80 -4.45
CA SER A 519 28.51 -23.01 -5.20
C SER A 519 28.59 -22.72 -6.69
N ASN A 520 28.90 -23.73 -7.52
CA ASN A 520 28.83 -23.65 -8.98
C ASN A 520 27.86 -24.70 -9.56
N ASP A 521 27.03 -25.30 -8.71
CA ASP A 521 26.21 -26.46 -9.03
C ASP A 521 24.85 -26.43 -8.32
N TYR A 522 24.22 -25.25 -8.30
CA TYR A 522 22.87 -25.01 -7.77
C TYR A 522 22.76 -25.32 -6.27
N GLY A 523 23.84 -25.16 -5.51
CA GLY A 523 23.89 -25.43 -4.07
C GLY A 523 24.13 -26.91 -3.71
N ASN A 524 24.46 -27.78 -4.67
CA ASN A 524 24.76 -29.18 -4.38
C ASN A 524 26.11 -29.35 -3.66
N SER A 525 27.07 -28.46 -3.91
CA SER A 525 28.34 -28.37 -3.20
C SER A 525 28.76 -26.92 -2.95
N TRP A 526 29.56 -26.72 -1.90
CA TRP A 526 30.02 -25.40 -1.47
C TRP A 526 31.52 -25.36 -1.23
N GLU A 527 32.16 -24.33 -1.78
CA GLU A 527 33.54 -23.94 -1.51
C GLU A 527 33.55 -22.76 -0.54
N VAL A 528 34.32 -22.83 0.53
CA VAL A 528 34.55 -21.67 1.41
C VAL A 528 35.64 -20.80 0.79
N ILE A 529 35.27 -19.58 0.41
CA ILE A 529 36.11 -18.62 -0.33
C ILE A 529 36.51 -17.41 0.54
N SER A 530 36.35 -17.50 1.86
CA SER A 530 36.94 -16.57 2.81
C SER A 530 37.13 -17.26 4.17
N GLU A 531 38.05 -16.75 4.99
CA GLU A 531 38.00 -17.01 6.42
C GLU A 531 37.01 -16.05 7.11
N ASP A 532 36.96 -16.04 8.44
CA ASP A 532 36.05 -15.16 9.20
C ASP A 532 36.34 -13.68 8.89
N LEU A 533 35.36 -13.01 8.27
CA LEU A 533 35.46 -11.60 7.85
C LEU A 533 34.91 -10.62 8.90
N SER A 534 34.45 -11.09 10.05
CA SER A 534 33.99 -10.23 11.15
C SER A 534 35.15 -9.64 11.96
N ARG A 535 34.83 -8.73 12.88
CA ARG A 535 35.77 -8.22 13.89
C ARG A 535 36.07 -9.22 15.00
N GLN A 536 35.32 -10.33 15.09
CA GLN A 536 35.47 -11.35 16.14
C GLN A 536 35.40 -10.75 17.56
N ILE A 537 34.46 -9.82 17.76
CA ILE A 537 34.23 -9.16 19.05
C ILE A 537 33.40 -10.08 19.96
N ASP A 538 33.90 -10.33 21.18
CA ASP A 538 33.06 -10.90 22.23
C ASP A 538 32.00 -9.88 22.69
N ARG A 539 30.77 -10.07 22.22
CA ARG A 539 29.62 -9.22 22.56
C ARG A 539 29.39 -9.10 24.06
N ASN A 540 29.81 -10.07 24.87
CA ASN A 540 29.58 -10.07 26.32
C ASN A 540 30.47 -9.06 27.07
N THR A 541 31.50 -8.53 26.41
CA THR A 541 32.36 -7.46 26.94
C THR A 541 31.83 -6.06 26.60
N LEU A 542 30.83 -5.96 25.72
CA LEU A 542 30.26 -4.68 25.30
C LEU A 542 29.34 -4.12 26.37
N LYS A 543 29.36 -2.79 26.49
CA LYS A 543 28.56 -2.07 27.49
C LYS A 543 27.10 -1.94 27.05
N VAL A 544 26.21 -2.14 28.02
CA VAL A 544 24.77 -1.88 27.95
C VAL A 544 24.39 -1.17 29.24
N PHE A 545 23.62 -0.08 29.17
CA PHE A 545 23.39 0.82 30.32
C PHE A 545 24.71 1.34 30.92
N ASP A 546 25.65 1.75 30.05
CA ASP A 546 26.95 2.31 30.41
C ASP A 546 27.89 1.37 31.20
N ARG A 547 27.55 0.06 31.33
CA ARG A 547 28.34 -0.97 32.03
C ARG A 547 28.33 -2.32 31.33
N VAL A 548 29.23 -3.23 31.70
CA VAL A 548 29.13 -4.65 31.30
C VAL A 548 28.15 -5.34 32.26
N LEU A 549 27.17 -6.05 31.72
CA LEU A 549 26.10 -6.68 32.50
C LEU A 549 26.44 -8.13 32.90
N SER A 550 25.86 -8.60 34.00
CA SER A 550 25.94 -10.00 34.43
C SER A 550 25.43 -10.94 33.32
N ILE A 551 25.89 -12.19 33.33
CA ILE A 551 25.29 -13.26 32.51
C ILE A 551 23.84 -13.54 32.92
N ASP A 552 23.49 -13.29 34.19
CA ASP A 552 22.15 -13.55 34.76
C ASP A 552 21.15 -12.41 34.54
N ALA A 553 21.53 -11.36 33.81
CA ALA A 553 20.62 -10.27 33.50
C ALA A 553 19.42 -10.78 32.66
N VAL A 554 18.22 -10.27 32.95
CA VAL A 554 16.97 -10.75 32.36
C VAL A 554 17.06 -10.71 30.83
N MET A 555 16.87 -11.87 30.19
CA MET A 555 16.88 -12.06 28.75
C MET A 555 18.16 -11.59 28.04
N LYS A 556 19.31 -11.52 28.73
CA LYS A 556 20.58 -11.11 28.10
C LYS A 556 20.91 -12.00 26.90
N ASN A 557 21.08 -11.36 25.74
CA ASN A 557 21.31 -12.00 24.44
C ASN A 557 20.17 -12.91 23.94
N GLY A 558 19.04 -12.99 24.64
CA GLY A 558 17.85 -13.70 24.19
C GLY A 558 17.29 -13.08 22.91
N SER A 559 16.65 -13.88 22.06
CA SER A 559 16.01 -13.43 20.82
C SER A 559 16.90 -12.50 19.98
N THR A 560 18.21 -12.79 19.89
CA THR A 560 19.20 -11.99 19.18
C THR A 560 20.12 -12.89 18.37
N SER A 561 20.43 -12.50 17.13
CA SER A 561 21.41 -13.19 16.30
C SER A 561 22.77 -13.29 17.00
N LEU A 562 23.57 -14.26 16.61
CA LEU A 562 24.99 -14.23 16.92
C LEU A 562 25.62 -12.99 16.26
N TYR A 563 26.60 -12.37 16.92
CA TYR A 563 27.21 -11.12 16.49
C TYR A 563 28.55 -11.39 15.81
N GLY A 564 28.82 -10.72 14.69
CA GLY A 564 30.00 -10.96 13.86
C GLY A 564 29.67 -11.87 12.68
N SER A 565 28.77 -11.41 11.82
CA SER A 565 28.31 -12.12 10.62
C SER A 565 28.26 -11.18 9.41
N ILE A 566 28.40 -11.74 8.22
CA ILE A 566 28.19 -11.02 6.96
C ILE A 566 26.68 -10.85 6.76
N VAL A 567 26.26 -9.62 6.45
CA VAL A 567 24.85 -9.21 6.34
C VAL A 567 24.54 -8.42 5.06
N ALA A 568 25.56 -8.12 4.26
CA ALA A 568 25.38 -7.62 2.91
C ALA A 568 26.43 -8.26 1.98
N LEU A 569 26.04 -8.54 0.74
CA LEU A 569 26.87 -9.23 -0.26
C LEU A 569 26.50 -8.73 -1.65
N SER A 570 27.51 -8.53 -2.50
CA SER A 570 27.34 -8.20 -3.92
C SER A 570 28.43 -8.86 -4.76
N GLU A 571 28.02 -9.50 -5.86
CA GLU A 571 28.90 -9.86 -6.99
C GLU A 571 28.77 -8.76 -8.04
N SER A 572 29.90 -8.29 -8.59
CA SER A 572 29.88 -7.28 -9.65
C SER A 572 29.21 -7.83 -10.90
N PRO A 573 28.24 -7.12 -11.50
CA PRO A 573 27.67 -7.48 -12.80
C PRO A 573 28.67 -7.38 -13.96
N LEU A 574 29.82 -6.72 -13.76
CA LEU A 574 30.83 -6.47 -14.80
C LEU A 574 32.07 -7.38 -14.70
N ASP A 575 32.35 -7.95 -13.53
CA ASP A 575 33.54 -8.76 -13.27
C ASP A 575 33.23 -9.86 -12.25
N GLU A 576 33.21 -11.12 -12.67
CA GLU A 576 32.90 -12.27 -11.80
C GLU A 576 33.87 -12.44 -10.61
N ASN A 577 35.04 -11.80 -10.65
CA ASN A 577 36.03 -11.89 -9.58
C ASN A 577 35.90 -10.77 -8.54
N LEU A 578 35.12 -9.73 -8.82
CA LEU A 578 34.90 -8.60 -7.93
C LEU A 578 33.72 -8.88 -7.01
N LEU A 579 34.02 -9.11 -5.73
CA LEU A 579 33.06 -9.40 -4.68
C LEU A 579 33.19 -8.36 -3.56
N ALA A 580 32.07 -7.98 -2.97
CA ALA A 580 32.04 -7.09 -1.82
C ALA A 580 31.08 -7.60 -0.76
N VAL A 581 31.49 -7.51 0.51
CA VAL A 581 30.66 -7.89 1.65
C VAL A 581 30.67 -6.83 2.74
N GLY A 582 29.58 -6.78 3.51
CA GLY A 582 29.41 -5.94 4.69
C GLY A 582 29.01 -6.78 5.91
N THR A 583 29.48 -6.41 7.10
CA THR A 583 29.21 -7.14 8.35
C THR A 583 28.31 -6.37 9.31
N ASP A 584 27.65 -7.11 10.22
CA ASP A 584 26.81 -6.54 11.28
C ASP A 584 27.60 -5.72 12.31
N ASP A 585 28.91 -5.91 12.37
CA ASP A 585 29.87 -5.17 13.20
C ASP A 585 30.61 -4.05 12.44
N GLY A 586 30.18 -3.73 11.21
CA GLY A 586 30.54 -2.51 10.49
C GLY A 586 31.87 -2.56 9.74
N LEU A 587 32.27 -3.72 9.23
CA LEU A 587 33.37 -3.88 8.27
C LEU A 587 32.83 -3.99 6.84
N ILE A 588 33.63 -3.51 5.90
CA ILE A 588 33.48 -3.82 4.47
C ILE A 588 34.71 -4.60 4.03
N HIS A 589 34.50 -5.64 3.21
CA HIS A 589 35.60 -6.37 2.57
C HIS A 589 35.37 -6.43 1.07
N ILE A 590 36.44 -6.22 0.31
CA ILE A 590 36.42 -6.31 -1.16
C ILE A 590 37.48 -7.31 -1.61
N SER A 591 37.08 -8.23 -2.48
CA SER A 591 37.94 -9.16 -3.20
C SER A 591 37.92 -8.82 -4.68
N GLU A 592 39.09 -8.85 -5.34
CA GLU A 592 39.24 -8.60 -6.78
C GLU A 592 39.72 -9.88 -7.52
N ASN A 593 39.70 -11.04 -6.86
CA ASN A 593 40.21 -12.32 -7.38
C ASN A 593 39.32 -13.51 -7.00
N GLY A 594 38.01 -13.29 -6.92
CA GLY A 594 37.01 -14.36 -6.72
C GLY A 594 37.06 -15.00 -5.33
N GLY A 595 37.49 -14.24 -4.32
CA GLY A 595 37.53 -14.63 -2.90
C GLY A 595 38.91 -15.07 -2.40
N GLN A 596 39.93 -15.15 -3.26
CA GLN A 596 41.26 -15.63 -2.81
C GLN A 596 41.92 -14.70 -1.79
N THR A 597 41.77 -13.38 -1.95
CA THR A 597 42.25 -12.39 -0.96
C THR A 597 41.25 -11.26 -0.76
N TRP A 598 41.11 -10.81 0.48
CA TRP A 598 40.15 -9.78 0.87
C TRP A 598 40.84 -8.55 1.45
N ARG A 599 40.56 -7.37 0.88
CA ARG A 599 40.97 -6.09 1.46
C ARG A 599 39.91 -5.61 2.44
N LYS A 600 40.29 -5.52 3.71
CA LYS A 600 39.44 -4.98 4.78
C LYS A 600 39.41 -3.46 4.74
N ILE A 601 38.21 -2.90 4.83
CA ILE A 601 37.94 -1.47 5.03
C ILE A 601 37.27 -1.35 6.40
N ASP A 602 37.99 -0.72 7.32
CA ASP A 602 37.55 -0.43 8.67
C ASP A 602 37.46 1.09 8.81
N ASN A 603 36.28 1.61 9.16
CA ASN A 603 35.99 3.04 9.38
C ASN A 603 35.92 3.92 8.11
N VAL A 604 34.70 4.03 7.55
CA VAL A 604 34.38 5.01 6.50
C VAL A 604 34.19 6.41 7.12
N PRO A 605 34.92 7.46 6.68
CA PRO A 605 34.81 8.79 7.26
C PRO A 605 33.38 9.34 7.27
N GLY A 606 32.92 9.79 8.44
CA GLY A 606 31.56 10.32 8.63
C GLY A 606 30.49 9.28 8.97
N VAL A 607 30.84 7.98 8.98
CA VAL A 607 29.98 6.89 9.46
C VAL A 607 30.32 6.59 10.92
N PRO A 608 29.32 6.49 11.82
CA PRO A 608 29.57 6.06 13.20
C PRO A 608 30.19 4.66 13.28
N ASN A 609 31.07 4.45 14.26
CA ASN A 609 31.76 3.16 14.43
C ASN A 609 30.75 2.02 14.68
N ARG A 610 31.00 0.85 14.06
CA ARG A 610 30.12 -0.34 14.10
C ARG A 610 28.69 -0.09 13.63
N SER A 611 28.51 0.82 12.68
CA SER A 611 27.24 0.92 11.95
C SER A 611 27.00 -0.35 11.15
N TYR A 612 25.76 -0.87 11.21
CA TYR A 612 25.37 -2.07 10.48
C TYR A 612 25.45 -1.80 8.98
N VAL A 613 26.16 -2.62 8.21
CA VAL A 613 26.22 -2.47 6.75
C VAL A 613 24.96 -3.08 6.15
N ASN A 614 23.93 -2.25 5.93
CA ASN A 614 22.60 -2.76 5.55
C ASN A 614 22.56 -3.24 4.09
N SER A 615 23.27 -2.55 3.20
CA SER A 615 23.42 -2.96 1.82
C SER A 615 24.78 -2.53 1.26
N ILE A 616 25.33 -3.34 0.37
CA ILE A 616 26.52 -3.04 -0.44
C ILE A 616 26.22 -3.42 -1.87
N TYR A 617 26.53 -2.54 -2.81
CA TYR A 617 26.21 -2.75 -4.22
C TYR A 617 27.40 -2.36 -5.10
N LEU A 618 27.85 -3.30 -5.92
CA LEU A 618 28.85 -3.07 -6.95
C LEU A 618 28.16 -2.56 -8.21
N SER A 619 28.61 -1.42 -8.73
CA SER A 619 27.94 -0.76 -9.85
C SER A 619 27.84 -1.64 -11.08
N ARG A 620 26.71 -1.49 -11.78
CA ARG A 620 26.44 -2.14 -13.05
C ARG A 620 27.13 -1.45 -14.23
N HIS A 621 27.64 -0.24 -14.03
CA HIS A 621 28.20 0.63 -15.08
C HIS A 621 29.71 0.82 -15.00
N ASP A 622 30.28 0.75 -13.79
CA ASP A 622 31.73 0.92 -13.58
C ASP A 622 32.23 0.03 -12.45
N ALA A 623 33.16 -0.88 -12.75
CA ALA A 623 33.77 -1.80 -11.78
C ALA A 623 34.56 -1.11 -10.65
N ASN A 624 34.81 0.21 -10.75
CA ASN A 624 35.41 0.99 -9.66
C ASN A 624 34.37 1.57 -8.70
N VAL A 625 33.10 1.57 -9.05
CA VAL A 625 32.05 2.21 -8.27
C VAL A 625 31.41 1.23 -7.29
N VAL A 626 31.31 1.64 -6.03
CA VAL A 626 30.68 0.88 -4.94
C VAL A 626 29.74 1.79 -4.18
N TYR A 627 28.51 1.34 -3.94
CA TYR A 627 27.54 2.01 -3.08
C TYR A 627 27.33 1.24 -1.78
N VAL A 628 27.14 1.96 -0.68
CA VAL A 628 26.86 1.36 0.64
C VAL A 628 25.81 2.18 1.39
N ALA A 629 24.82 1.48 1.94
CA ALA A 629 23.94 2.01 2.99
C ALA A 629 24.38 1.47 4.35
N PHE A 630 24.68 2.38 5.28
CA PHE A 630 24.87 2.05 6.69
C PHE A 630 23.61 2.37 7.48
N ASN A 631 23.33 1.56 8.49
CA ASN A 631 22.23 1.78 9.40
C ASN A 631 22.72 1.83 10.85
N HIS A 632 22.44 2.94 11.54
CA HIS A 632 22.86 3.18 12.93
C HIS A 632 21.66 3.34 13.90
N HIS A 633 20.42 3.06 13.46
CA HIS A 633 19.23 3.27 14.28
C HIS A 633 19.21 2.45 15.57
N LYS A 634 19.85 1.26 15.57
CA LYS A 634 19.98 0.39 16.76
C LYS A 634 20.93 0.95 17.84
N TYR A 635 21.44 2.17 17.63
CA TYR A 635 22.13 3.01 18.61
C TYR A 635 21.39 4.33 18.89
N GLY A 636 20.18 4.52 18.35
CA GLY A 636 19.37 5.73 18.46
C GLY A 636 19.71 6.84 17.46
N ASP A 637 20.42 6.53 16.37
CA ASP A 637 20.72 7.48 15.30
C ASP A 637 19.99 7.09 14.02
N PHE A 638 18.93 7.84 13.69
CA PHE A 638 18.04 7.54 12.56
C PHE A 638 18.48 8.15 11.23
N LYS A 639 19.66 8.79 11.18
CA LYS A 639 20.16 9.50 9.99
C LYS A 639 20.39 8.56 8.81
N PRO A 640 20.12 9.03 7.58
CA PRO A 640 20.48 8.29 6.38
C PRO A 640 22.00 8.38 6.15
N TYR A 641 22.65 7.22 6.03
CA TYR A 641 24.07 7.07 5.74
C TYR A 641 24.27 6.31 4.43
N VAL A 642 24.23 7.04 3.32
CA VAL A 642 24.43 6.50 1.96
C VAL A 642 25.74 7.05 1.41
N PHE A 643 26.62 6.17 0.93
CA PHE A 643 27.95 6.50 0.45
C PHE A 643 28.24 5.87 -0.91
N LYS A 644 29.04 6.57 -1.71
CA LYS A 644 29.59 6.14 -2.99
C LYS A 644 31.12 6.14 -2.90
N SER A 645 31.75 5.11 -3.44
CA SER A 645 33.17 5.11 -3.79
C SER A 645 33.30 5.02 -5.30
N GLU A 646 34.33 5.67 -5.87
CA GLU A 646 34.65 5.62 -7.31
C GLU A 646 36.03 4.98 -7.55
N ASN A 647 36.59 4.33 -6.53
CA ASN A 647 37.90 3.70 -6.57
C ASN A 647 37.95 2.43 -5.73
N LYS A 648 36.91 1.59 -5.87
CA LYS A 648 36.78 0.27 -5.22
C LYS A 648 36.83 0.36 -3.69
N GLY A 649 36.18 1.35 -3.10
CA GLY A 649 36.09 1.51 -1.64
C GLY A 649 37.34 2.09 -0.97
N ASN A 650 38.32 2.62 -1.72
CA ASN A 650 39.49 3.28 -1.12
C ASN A 650 39.15 4.64 -0.51
N THR A 651 38.28 5.41 -1.16
CA THR A 651 37.72 6.67 -0.64
C THR A 651 36.22 6.72 -0.83
N TRP A 652 35.51 7.43 0.04
CA TRP A 652 34.06 7.47 0.10
C TRP A 652 33.53 8.90 0.13
N THR A 653 32.45 9.13 -0.60
CA THR A 653 31.69 10.37 -0.65
C THR A 653 30.28 10.11 -0.16
N ARG A 654 29.79 10.95 0.75
CA ARG A 654 28.40 10.86 1.22
C ARG A 654 27.45 11.35 0.13
N ILE A 655 26.49 10.52 -0.23
CA ILE A 655 25.45 10.80 -1.25
C ILE A 655 24.04 10.70 -0.63
N SER A 656 23.91 11.03 0.65
CA SER A 656 22.60 11.05 1.33
C SER A 656 21.77 12.30 0.95
N GLY A 657 22.41 13.31 0.34
CA GLY A 657 21.74 14.51 -0.17
C GLY A 657 20.77 15.16 0.82
N ASN A 658 19.51 15.29 0.40
CA ASN A 658 18.37 15.83 1.15
C ASN A 658 17.42 14.75 1.67
N LEU A 659 17.84 13.49 1.80
CA LEU A 659 17.01 12.46 2.42
C LEU A 659 16.62 12.88 3.86
N PRO A 660 15.41 12.53 4.34
CA PRO A 660 14.96 12.89 5.68
C PRO A 660 15.91 12.44 6.78
N GLU A 661 16.19 13.30 7.77
CA GLU A 661 17.11 12.96 8.88
C GLU A 661 16.60 11.81 9.77
N ARG A 662 15.28 11.64 9.87
CA ARG A 662 14.65 10.49 10.54
C ARG A 662 14.08 9.61 9.44
N GLY A 663 14.89 8.68 8.94
CA GLY A 663 14.56 7.90 7.75
C GLY A 663 15.74 7.06 7.31
N SER A 664 16.15 6.12 8.16
CA SER A 664 17.26 5.21 7.86
C SER A 664 17.05 4.51 6.52
N VAL A 665 18.13 4.31 5.78
CA VAL A 665 18.10 3.68 4.45
C VAL A 665 18.32 2.18 4.60
N TYR A 666 17.50 1.39 3.90
CA TYR A 666 17.59 -0.06 3.87
C TYR A 666 18.18 -0.59 2.57
N ALA A 667 17.75 -0.04 1.44
CA ALA A 667 18.12 -0.55 0.13
C ALA A 667 18.61 0.56 -0.81
N ILE A 668 19.45 0.18 -1.77
CA ILE A 668 19.94 1.02 -2.86
C ILE A 668 19.92 0.18 -4.13
N GLU A 669 19.37 0.72 -5.21
CA GLU A 669 19.44 0.12 -6.56
C GLU A 669 19.92 1.15 -7.59
N GLU A 670 20.67 0.68 -8.59
CA GLU A 670 21.20 1.49 -9.70
C GLU A 670 20.47 1.09 -11.00
N ASP A 671 19.94 2.08 -11.72
CA ASP A 671 19.25 1.82 -12.99
C ASP A 671 20.19 1.13 -14.00
N PRO A 672 19.73 0.09 -14.73
CA PRO A 672 20.57 -0.62 -15.69
C PRO A 672 20.99 0.20 -16.93
N VAL A 673 20.41 1.37 -17.18
CA VAL A 673 20.66 2.16 -18.41
C VAL A 673 21.36 3.49 -18.11
N ASP A 674 20.93 4.21 -17.09
CA ASP A 674 21.43 5.49 -16.63
C ASP A 674 22.17 5.35 -15.30
N LYS A 675 23.50 5.43 -15.37
CA LYS A 675 24.40 5.34 -14.22
C LYS A 675 24.17 6.40 -13.12
N ASP A 676 23.49 7.50 -13.43
CA ASP A 676 23.24 8.58 -12.48
C ASP A 676 21.84 8.47 -11.83
N LEU A 677 20.98 7.56 -12.33
CA LEU A 677 19.67 7.27 -11.76
C LEU A 677 19.77 6.19 -10.68
N LEU A 678 19.56 6.60 -9.43
CA LEU A 678 19.60 5.74 -8.25
C LEU A 678 18.24 5.71 -7.55
N PHE A 679 17.93 4.59 -6.90
CA PHE A 679 16.75 4.41 -6.06
C PHE A 679 17.17 4.02 -4.64
N VAL A 680 16.40 4.48 -3.64
CA VAL A 680 16.58 4.05 -2.25
C VAL A 680 15.26 3.76 -1.55
N GLY A 681 15.26 2.70 -0.75
CA GLY A 681 14.20 2.35 0.18
C GLY A 681 14.56 2.82 1.59
N THR A 682 13.64 3.49 2.27
CA THR A 682 13.86 4.08 3.59
C THR A 682 12.80 3.62 4.60
N GLU A 683 12.95 4.01 5.87
CA GLU A 683 11.92 3.81 6.91
C GLU A 683 10.53 4.29 6.49
N PHE A 684 10.41 5.36 5.70
CA PHE A 684 9.13 6.03 5.48
C PHE A 684 8.77 6.20 4.00
N GLY A 685 9.43 5.50 3.09
CA GLY A 685 9.08 5.52 1.67
C GLY A 685 10.25 5.23 0.73
N ALA A 686 10.00 5.40 -0.57
CA ALA A 686 10.95 5.21 -1.65
C ALA A 686 11.32 6.54 -2.32
N PHE A 687 12.59 6.68 -2.71
CA PHE A 687 13.12 7.89 -3.34
C PHE A 687 13.94 7.52 -4.58
N PHE A 688 14.01 8.45 -5.54
CA PHE A 688 14.96 8.39 -6.63
C PHE A 688 15.86 9.62 -6.66
N SER A 689 17.02 9.48 -7.29
CA SER A 689 17.96 10.55 -7.55
C SER A 689 18.38 10.48 -9.03
N PRO A 690 18.22 11.54 -9.83
CA PRO A 690 18.71 11.59 -11.21
C PRO A 690 20.16 12.09 -11.35
N ASN A 691 20.91 12.23 -10.26
CA ASN A 691 22.24 12.84 -10.26
C ASN A 691 23.24 12.16 -9.32
N GLY A 692 23.22 10.82 -9.26
CA GLY A 692 24.20 10.03 -8.53
C GLY A 692 24.12 10.16 -7.01
N GLY A 693 22.95 10.49 -6.48
CA GLY A 693 22.64 10.62 -5.06
C GLY A 693 22.88 12.01 -4.47
N MET A 694 23.19 13.00 -5.30
CA MET A 694 23.39 14.37 -4.81
C MET A 694 22.07 15.02 -4.36
N ARG A 695 20.95 14.68 -4.99
CA ARG A 695 19.61 15.11 -4.59
C ARG A 695 18.55 14.04 -4.87
N TRP A 696 17.68 13.84 -3.90
CA TRP A 696 16.63 12.83 -3.86
C TRP A 696 15.24 13.45 -3.94
N LYS A 697 14.33 12.75 -4.60
CA LYS A 697 12.91 13.07 -4.73
C LYS A 697 12.09 11.83 -4.37
N GLU A 698 11.08 12.03 -3.55
CA GLU A 698 10.19 10.97 -3.10
C GLU A 698 9.26 10.48 -4.21
N LEU A 699 9.07 9.17 -4.29
CA LEU A 699 8.09 8.49 -5.13
C LEU A 699 6.84 8.18 -4.28
N ALA A 700 6.08 9.20 -3.90
CA ALA A 700 5.03 9.06 -2.88
C ALA A 700 3.67 8.56 -3.41
N LYS A 701 3.35 8.76 -4.69
CA LYS A 701 1.97 8.54 -5.16
C LYS A 701 1.62 7.05 -5.19
N GLY A 702 0.55 6.68 -4.48
CA GLY A 702 0.08 5.29 -4.39
C GLY A 702 0.79 4.44 -3.34
N LEU A 703 1.76 5.01 -2.60
CA LEU A 703 2.46 4.35 -1.51
C LEU A 703 2.14 5.09 -0.19
N PRO A 704 1.68 4.40 0.87
CA PRO A 704 1.48 5.01 2.18
C PRO A 704 2.84 5.31 2.86
N THR A 705 2.84 6.05 3.96
CA THR A 705 4.01 6.08 4.86
C THR A 705 4.31 4.63 5.25
N ILE A 706 5.46 4.06 4.84
CA ILE A 706 5.80 2.66 5.11
C ILE A 706 7.30 2.42 4.96
N ALA A 707 7.83 1.45 5.72
CA ALA A 707 9.19 0.97 5.50
C ALA A 707 9.31 0.18 4.19
N VAL A 708 10.16 0.69 3.32
CA VAL A 708 10.60 0.01 2.10
C VAL A 708 11.94 -0.67 2.42
N ARG A 709 11.88 -1.96 2.72
CA ARG A 709 13.06 -2.73 3.17
C ARG A 709 13.96 -3.12 2.03
N ASP A 710 13.39 -3.32 0.85
CA ASP A 710 14.12 -3.76 -0.32
C ASP A 710 13.49 -3.33 -1.64
N ILE A 711 14.32 -3.26 -2.69
CA ILE A 711 13.93 -2.79 -4.03
C ILE A 711 14.52 -3.75 -5.06
N ALA A 712 13.71 -4.17 -6.04
CA ALA A 712 14.16 -4.90 -7.21
C ALA A 712 13.77 -4.17 -8.50
N ILE A 713 14.61 -4.29 -9.53
CA ILE A 713 14.33 -3.77 -10.87
C ILE A 713 14.05 -4.95 -11.81
N GLN A 714 12.88 -4.94 -12.45
CA GLN A 714 12.60 -5.82 -13.57
C GLN A 714 13.04 -5.10 -14.87
N GLU A 715 14.10 -5.61 -15.48
CA GLU A 715 14.83 -4.91 -16.55
C GLU A 715 14.08 -4.90 -17.89
N ARG A 716 13.35 -5.98 -18.21
CA ARG A 716 12.59 -6.12 -19.47
C ARG A 716 11.44 -5.13 -19.54
N GLU A 717 10.71 -4.98 -18.43
CA GLU A 717 9.50 -4.17 -18.33
C GLU A 717 9.77 -2.72 -17.88
N ASN A 718 10.99 -2.45 -17.39
CA ASN A 718 11.38 -1.24 -16.65
C ASN A 718 10.50 -1.01 -15.42
N ASP A 719 10.15 -2.07 -14.70
CA ASP A 719 9.35 -1.96 -13.49
C ASP A 719 10.25 -1.85 -12.26
N LEU A 720 9.82 -1.03 -11.30
CA LEU A 720 10.44 -0.94 -9.97
C LEU A 720 9.52 -1.67 -8.98
N VAL A 721 10.06 -2.61 -8.22
CA VAL A 721 9.29 -3.45 -7.30
C VAL A 721 9.79 -3.25 -5.87
N LEU A 722 8.87 -3.04 -4.92
CA LEU A 722 9.18 -2.79 -3.51
C LEU A 722 8.72 -3.95 -2.63
N GLY A 723 9.60 -4.43 -1.76
CA GLY A 723 9.23 -5.20 -0.57
C GLY A 723 8.97 -4.26 0.60
N THR A 724 7.72 -4.15 1.04
CA THR A 724 7.36 -3.30 2.19
C THR A 724 7.16 -4.11 3.46
N PHE A 725 7.55 -3.54 4.59
CA PHE A 725 7.39 -4.18 5.89
C PHE A 725 6.02 -3.87 6.50
N GLY A 726 4.95 -4.38 5.90
CA GLY A 726 3.59 -4.33 6.44
C GLY A 726 2.50 -3.80 5.51
N ARG A 727 2.79 -3.67 4.20
CA ARG A 727 1.79 -3.35 3.16
C ARG A 727 1.95 -4.19 1.89
N GLY A 728 2.64 -5.34 1.97
CA GLY A 728 2.87 -6.24 0.84
C GLY A 728 3.87 -5.72 -0.19
N PHE A 729 3.72 -6.14 -1.44
CA PHE A 729 4.52 -5.69 -2.57
C PHE A 729 3.83 -4.54 -3.34
N TYR A 730 4.66 -3.65 -3.88
CA TYR A 730 4.23 -2.59 -4.80
C TYR A 730 5.04 -2.62 -6.08
N VAL A 731 4.39 -2.29 -7.20
CA VAL A 731 5.02 -2.16 -8.51
C VAL A 731 4.78 -0.75 -9.05
N MET A 732 5.85 -0.08 -9.48
CA MET A 732 5.74 1.10 -10.35
C MET A 732 5.97 0.62 -11.78
N ASP A 733 4.88 0.46 -12.52
CA ASP A 733 4.92 -0.02 -13.89
C ASP A 733 5.68 1.01 -14.78
N ASP A 734 6.74 0.59 -15.47
CA ASP A 734 7.57 1.43 -16.36
C ASP A 734 8.07 2.76 -15.74
N TYR A 735 9.16 2.73 -14.96
CA TYR A 735 9.77 3.94 -14.40
C TYR A 735 10.66 4.71 -15.40
N SER A 736 10.80 4.24 -16.65
CA SER A 736 11.83 4.70 -17.59
C SER A 736 11.82 6.21 -17.88
N ALA A 737 10.69 6.89 -17.70
CA ALA A 737 10.58 8.34 -17.80
C ALA A 737 11.51 9.10 -16.84
N LEU A 738 11.88 8.49 -15.70
CA LEU A 738 12.80 9.07 -14.73
C LEU A 738 14.23 9.23 -15.27
N ARG A 739 14.66 8.44 -16.26
CA ARG A 739 15.96 8.56 -16.94
C ARG A 739 16.10 9.87 -17.74
N SER A 740 15.00 10.57 -17.98
CA SER A 740 14.97 11.88 -18.64
C SER A 740 14.73 13.03 -17.65
N VAL A 741 14.54 12.73 -16.37
CA VAL A 741 14.38 13.75 -15.33
C VAL A 741 15.77 14.19 -14.89
N GLU A 742 16.01 15.49 -14.87
CA GLU A 742 17.26 16.07 -14.36
C GLU A 742 16.96 16.91 -13.10
N ASN A 743 18.00 17.28 -12.36
CA ASN A 743 17.90 18.34 -11.36
C ASN A 743 17.95 19.74 -12.00
N SER A 744 17.18 19.95 -13.06
CA SER A 744 17.11 21.16 -13.86
C SER A 744 15.67 21.39 -14.33
N VAL A 745 15.33 22.63 -14.72
CA VAL A 745 14.00 22.90 -15.31
C VAL A 745 14.00 22.30 -16.72
N PRO A 746 13.02 21.44 -17.07
CA PRO A 746 12.93 20.88 -18.41
C PRO A 746 12.88 21.99 -19.46
N LYS A 747 13.73 21.89 -20.50
CA LYS A 747 13.82 22.88 -21.58
C LYS A 747 12.62 22.80 -22.53
N GLU A 748 12.03 21.62 -22.66
CA GLU A 748 10.90 21.36 -23.54
C GLU A 748 9.60 21.78 -22.87
N LYS A 749 8.67 22.35 -23.64
CA LYS A 749 7.34 22.71 -23.17
C LYS A 749 6.49 21.47 -22.85
N ALA A 750 6.65 20.42 -23.65
CA ALA A 750 5.90 19.18 -23.52
C ALA A 750 6.65 18.03 -24.22
N LYS A 751 6.46 16.80 -23.73
CA LYS A 751 7.14 15.59 -24.26
C LYS A 751 6.27 14.35 -24.05
N ILE A 752 6.29 13.41 -24.99
CA ILE A 752 5.82 12.03 -24.76
C ILE A 752 7.07 11.17 -24.57
N PHE A 753 7.15 10.43 -23.47
CA PHE A 753 8.29 9.51 -23.22
C PHE A 753 8.15 8.26 -24.09
N PRO A 754 9.25 7.50 -24.31
CA PRO A 754 9.16 6.21 -25.00
C PRO A 754 8.06 5.34 -24.38
N ILE A 755 7.23 4.74 -25.23
CA ILE A 755 6.13 3.86 -24.81
C ILE A 755 6.63 2.44 -24.96
N ARG A 756 6.63 1.67 -23.86
CA ARG A 756 6.99 0.26 -23.91
C ARG A 756 6.05 -0.52 -24.82
N GLU A 757 6.52 -1.63 -25.37
CA GLU A 757 5.68 -2.52 -26.19
C GLU A 757 4.43 -2.94 -25.40
N ALA A 758 3.24 -2.68 -25.96
CA ALA A 758 1.98 -2.96 -25.30
C ALA A 758 1.48 -4.36 -25.69
N LEU A 759 1.09 -5.16 -24.70
CA LEU A 759 0.55 -6.50 -24.92
C LEU A 759 -0.97 -6.46 -25.03
N VAL A 760 -1.53 -7.03 -26.10
CA VAL A 760 -2.97 -7.08 -26.37
C VAL A 760 -3.52 -8.50 -26.27
N TRP A 761 -4.57 -8.70 -25.45
CA TRP A 761 -5.34 -9.94 -25.33
C TRP A 761 -6.75 -9.65 -24.78
N GLU A 762 -7.64 -10.64 -24.86
CA GLU A 762 -8.95 -10.58 -24.18
C GLU A 762 -8.83 -11.21 -22.79
N GLN A 763 -9.19 -10.45 -21.75
CA GLN A 763 -9.15 -10.94 -20.37
C GLN A 763 -10.19 -12.04 -20.15
N SER A 764 -9.83 -13.06 -19.37
CA SER A 764 -10.76 -14.11 -18.96
C SER A 764 -11.54 -13.74 -17.69
N SER A 765 -12.72 -14.33 -17.53
CA SER A 765 -13.56 -14.23 -16.33
C SER A 765 -13.90 -15.63 -15.79
N PRO A 766 -12.94 -16.36 -15.20
CA PRO A 766 -13.18 -17.70 -14.66
C PRO A 766 -14.30 -17.74 -13.59
N LEU A 767 -14.58 -16.65 -12.87
CA LEU A 767 -15.71 -16.54 -11.94
C LEU A 767 -17.02 -16.04 -12.62
N GLY A 768 -17.10 -16.08 -13.95
CA GLY A 768 -18.29 -15.74 -14.74
C GLY A 768 -18.58 -14.25 -14.91
N LEU A 769 -18.24 -13.39 -13.95
CA LEU A 769 -18.42 -11.92 -14.00
C LEU A 769 -17.12 -11.19 -13.60
N PRO A 770 -16.88 -9.93 -13.99
CA PRO A 770 -15.67 -9.20 -13.62
C PRO A 770 -15.50 -8.95 -12.10
N GLY A 771 -14.29 -8.59 -11.67
CA GLY A 771 -14.01 -8.22 -10.27
C GLY A 771 -14.19 -9.39 -9.31
N LYS A 772 -14.76 -9.16 -8.12
CA LYS A 772 -15.01 -10.22 -7.12
C LYS A 772 -16.13 -11.19 -7.50
N ALA A 773 -16.89 -10.90 -8.56
CA ALA A 773 -17.99 -11.72 -9.05
C ALA A 773 -18.98 -12.15 -7.94
N PHE A 774 -19.29 -13.44 -7.84
CA PHE A 774 -20.20 -14.00 -6.84
C PHE A 774 -19.50 -14.45 -5.54
N GLN A 775 -18.22 -14.12 -5.34
CA GLN A 775 -17.47 -14.52 -4.14
C GLN A 775 -17.82 -13.67 -2.90
N GLY A 776 -18.34 -12.45 -3.10
CA GLY A 776 -18.64 -11.50 -2.02
C GLY A 776 -17.50 -10.52 -1.75
N ASP A 777 -17.75 -9.55 -0.87
CA ASP A 777 -16.84 -8.41 -0.65
C ASP A 777 -15.61 -8.75 0.19
N ASN A 778 -15.64 -9.84 0.96
CA ASN A 778 -14.48 -10.34 1.70
C ASN A 778 -13.42 -11.01 0.81
N PHE A 779 -13.77 -11.38 -0.43
CA PHE A 779 -12.81 -11.96 -1.37
C PHE A 779 -11.72 -10.94 -1.72
N TYR A 780 -10.47 -11.25 -1.36
CA TYR A 780 -9.35 -10.37 -1.62
C TYR A 780 -8.95 -10.36 -3.09
N THR A 781 -8.74 -9.16 -3.60
CA THR A 781 -8.14 -8.93 -4.92
C THR A 781 -7.31 -7.66 -4.89
N ALA A 782 -6.11 -7.73 -5.46
CA ALA A 782 -5.22 -6.60 -5.69
C ALA A 782 -5.29 -6.10 -7.15
N ASP A 783 -4.79 -4.89 -7.37
CA ASP A 783 -4.81 -4.24 -8.67
C ASP A 783 -3.96 -5.00 -9.71
N ASN A 784 -4.53 -5.19 -10.91
CA ASN A 784 -3.88 -5.87 -12.02
C ASN A 784 -3.73 -4.94 -13.22
N LEU A 785 -2.59 -5.05 -13.92
CA LEU A 785 -2.36 -4.34 -15.17
C LEU A 785 -3.12 -5.05 -16.31
N GLY A 786 -4.13 -4.39 -16.91
CA GLY A 786 -4.93 -4.96 -18.02
C GLY A 786 -4.22 -4.89 -19.37
N PRO A 787 -4.85 -5.31 -20.49
CA PRO A 787 -4.30 -5.15 -21.85
C PRO A 787 -4.28 -3.66 -22.23
N GLU A 788 -3.16 -2.99 -21.98
CA GLU A 788 -3.05 -1.55 -22.14
C GLU A 788 -1.66 -1.07 -22.57
N ALA A 789 -1.64 0.07 -23.26
CA ALA A 789 -0.44 0.88 -23.46
C ALA A 789 -0.34 1.94 -22.36
N ILE A 790 0.78 1.96 -21.65
CA ILE A 790 1.09 2.97 -20.63
C ILE A 790 1.70 4.18 -21.33
N ILE A 791 0.99 5.31 -21.34
CA ILE A 791 1.44 6.53 -21.99
C ILE A 791 1.90 7.52 -20.92
N THR A 792 3.21 7.70 -20.81
CA THR A 792 3.82 8.68 -19.91
C THR A 792 4.20 9.93 -20.70
N TYR A 793 3.88 11.11 -20.17
CA TYR A 793 4.16 12.38 -20.82
C TYR A 793 4.52 13.48 -19.82
N TYR A 794 5.17 14.54 -20.29
CA TYR A 794 5.47 15.75 -19.53
C TYR A 794 4.76 16.95 -20.14
N TYR A 795 4.22 17.82 -19.30
CA TYR A 795 3.71 19.14 -19.67
C TYR A 795 4.24 20.21 -18.72
N GLY A 796 4.87 21.25 -19.27
CA GLY A 796 5.65 22.23 -18.50
C GLY A 796 4.88 23.44 -18.00
N ASP A 797 3.76 23.77 -18.63
CA ASP A 797 2.95 24.93 -18.25
C ASP A 797 1.98 24.56 -17.12
N GLU A 798 1.58 25.57 -16.35
CA GLU A 798 0.52 25.45 -15.36
C GLU A 798 -0.73 26.14 -15.90
N TYR A 799 -1.79 25.38 -16.17
CA TYR A 799 -3.10 25.97 -16.45
C TYR A 799 -3.81 26.28 -15.14
N LYS A 800 -4.21 27.54 -14.96
CA LYS A 800 -5.07 28.01 -13.87
C LYS A 800 -6.30 28.67 -14.49
N SER A 801 -7.48 28.17 -14.16
CA SER A 801 -8.72 28.82 -14.58
C SER A 801 -8.90 30.18 -13.91
N ILE A 802 -9.80 31.01 -14.44
CA ILE A 802 -10.23 32.27 -13.81
C ILE A 802 -10.79 31.95 -12.41
N GLU A 803 -11.56 30.86 -12.29
CA GLU A 803 -12.10 30.38 -11.03
C GLU A 803 -10.99 30.00 -10.03
N ASP A 804 -9.97 29.24 -10.46
CA ASP A 804 -8.84 28.85 -9.60
C ASP A 804 -8.06 30.06 -9.11
N THR A 805 -7.83 31.03 -10.00
CA THR A 805 -7.13 32.28 -9.68
C THR A 805 -7.90 33.08 -8.63
N ARG A 806 -9.23 33.17 -8.79
CA ARG A 806 -10.10 33.80 -7.80
C ARG A 806 -10.06 33.04 -6.48
N LYS A 807 -10.36 31.74 -6.48
CA LYS A 807 -10.40 30.90 -5.26
C LYS A 807 -9.09 30.96 -4.47
N LYS A 808 -7.94 30.96 -5.16
CA LYS A 808 -6.64 31.11 -4.51
C LYS A 808 -6.50 32.44 -3.78
N ARG A 809 -6.87 33.56 -4.43
CA ARG A 809 -6.89 34.89 -3.80
C ARG A 809 -7.85 34.93 -2.60
N GLU A 810 -9.03 34.32 -2.73
CA GLU A 810 -10.01 34.23 -1.64
C GLU A 810 -9.48 33.41 -0.47
N GLN A 811 -8.82 32.28 -0.71
CA GLN A 811 -8.18 31.47 0.33
C GLN A 811 -7.09 32.27 1.09
N GLU A 812 -6.27 33.05 0.39
CA GLU A 812 -5.28 33.93 1.01
C GLU A 812 -5.95 34.98 1.92
N LEU A 813 -7.04 35.61 1.45
CA LEU A 813 -7.81 36.57 2.24
C LEU A 813 -8.51 35.91 3.45
N ILE A 814 -9.12 34.74 3.27
CA ILE A 814 -9.77 33.96 4.34
C ILE A 814 -8.75 33.59 5.42
N LYS A 815 -7.56 33.14 5.00
CA LYS A 815 -6.46 32.81 5.91
C LYS A 815 -5.98 34.03 6.70
N GLU A 816 -5.99 35.20 6.07
CA GLU A 816 -5.69 36.49 6.71
C GLU A 816 -6.87 37.09 7.50
N LYS A 817 -8.02 36.40 7.56
CA LYS A 817 -9.28 36.88 8.16
C LYS A 817 -9.74 38.23 7.61
N LYS A 818 -9.50 38.48 6.32
CA LYS A 818 -9.92 39.68 5.59
C LYS A 818 -11.21 39.42 4.82
N ASP A 819 -11.94 40.50 4.51
CA ASP A 819 -13.14 40.44 3.69
C ASP A 819 -12.82 39.89 2.29
N VAL A 820 -13.62 38.90 1.88
CA VAL A 820 -13.60 38.38 0.51
C VAL A 820 -14.58 39.19 -0.32
N ARG A 821 -14.08 39.91 -1.32
CA ARG A 821 -14.94 40.64 -2.27
C ARG A 821 -15.81 39.64 -3.03
N TYR A 822 -17.12 39.91 -3.06
CA TYR A 822 -18.05 39.17 -3.92
C TYR A 822 -17.73 39.45 -5.41
N PRO A 823 -17.58 38.41 -6.25
CA PRO A 823 -17.33 38.60 -7.69
C PRO A 823 -18.49 39.31 -8.37
N THR A 824 -18.19 40.17 -9.33
CA THR A 824 -19.20 40.82 -10.18
C THR A 824 -19.86 39.81 -11.11
N TYR A 825 -21.04 40.15 -11.63
CA TYR A 825 -21.72 39.34 -12.64
C TYR A 825 -20.81 39.02 -13.84
N ASN A 826 -20.04 40.00 -14.32
CA ASN A 826 -19.15 39.80 -15.48
C ASN A 826 -17.97 38.86 -15.16
N GLU A 827 -17.40 38.94 -13.95
CA GLU A 827 -16.35 38.00 -13.50
C GLU A 827 -16.91 36.58 -13.38
N LEU A 828 -18.09 36.40 -12.76
CA LEU A 828 -18.74 35.08 -12.66
C LEU A 828 -19.18 34.53 -14.01
N LYS A 829 -19.63 35.39 -14.92
CA LYS A 829 -20.00 35.00 -16.28
C LYS A 829 -18.76 34.52 -17.03
N ALA A 830 -17.66 35.27 -16.97
CA ALA A 830 -16.39 34.86 -17.57
C ALA A 830 -15.87 33.53 -16.99
N GLU A 831 -15.98 33.32 -15.67
CA GLU A 831 -15.63 32.04 -15.04
C GLU A 831 -16.50 30.87 -15.52
N ARG A 832 -17.81 31.10 -15.68
CA ARG A 832 -18.76 30.04 -16.09
C ARG A 832 -18.70 29.73 -17.58
N GLU A 833 -18.30 30.70 -18.39
CA GLU A 833 -18.18 30.59 -19.85
C GLU A 833 -16.75 30.30 -20.30
N GLU A 834 -15.79 30.17 -19.37
CA GLU A 834 -14.39 29.82 -19.68
C GLU A 834 -14.32 28.40 -20.29
N ALA A 835 -13.81 28.31 -21.51
CA ALA A 835 -13.48 27.02 -22.11
C ALA A 835 -12.30 26.39 -21.36
N LYS A 836 -12.45 25.12 -20.98
CA LYS A 836 -11.39 24.39 -20.28
C LYS A 836 -10.45 23.79 -21.32
N PRO A 837 -9.18 24.24 -21.42
CA PRO A 837 -8.23 23.68 -22.37
C PRO A 837 -7.94 22.22 -22.05
N GLN A 838 -7.64 21.45 -23.08
CA GLN A 838 -7.37 20.01 -22.99
C GLN A 838 -6.12 19.63 -23.78
N LEU A 839 -5.34 18.71 -23.23
CA LEU A 839 -4.34 18.00 -24.00
C LEU A 839 -5.03 16.89 -24.79
N VAL A 840 -4.83 16.88 -26.10
CA VAL A 840 -5.43 15.92 -27.01
C VAL A 840 -4.34 15.02 -27.55
N PHE A 841 -4.46 13.73 -27.24
CA PHE A 841 -3.58 12.69 -27.75
C PHE A 841 -4.28 11.98 -28.89
N THR A 842 -3.72 12.04 -30.10
CA THR A 842 -4.32 11.35 -31.25
C THR A 842 -3.49 10.13 -31.61
N ILE A 843 -4.09 8.95 -31.49
CA ILE A 843 -3.47 7.67 -31.80
C ILE A 843 -3.87 7.24 -33.21
N ARG A 844 -2.89 6.88 -34.04
CA ARG A 844 -3.10 6.40 -35.43
C ARG A 844 -2.47 5.04 -35.66
N ASP A 845 -3.10 4.26 -36.53
CA ASP A 845 -2.55 3.00 -37.03
C ASP A 845 -1.42 3.23 -38.05
N ALA A 846 -0.82 2.14 -38.54
CA ALA A 846 0.24 2.17 -39.55
C ALA A 846 -0.19 2.77 -40.91
N LYS A 847 -1.51 2.92 -41.16
CA LYS A 847 -2.06 3.55 -42.37
C LYS A 847 -2.35 5.05 -42.15
N GLY A 848 -2.05 5.59 -40.96
CA GLY A 848 -2.32 6.98 -40.60
C GLY A 848 -3.79 7.26 -40.24
N GLN A 849 -4.62 6.23 -40.06
CA GLN A 849 -6.02 6.42 -39.68
C GLN A 849 -6.13 6.61 -38.16
N VAL A 850 -6.97 7.56 -37.74
CA VAL A 850 -7.21 7.81 -36.32
C VAL A 850 -7.97 6.64 -35.71
N VAL A 851 -7.38 6.06 -34.66
CA VAL A 851 -7.90 4.90 -33.91
C VAL A 851 -8.65 5.39 -32.66
N LYS A 852 -8.01 6.31 -31.93
CA LYS A 852 -8.50 6.85 -30.65
C LYS A 852 -7.98 8.27 -30.46
N LYS A 853 -8.80 9.10 -29.81
CA LYS A 853 -8.37 10.37 -29.22
C LYS A 853 -8.59 10.28 -27.72
N GLU A 854 -7.56 10.62 -26.96
CA GLU A 854 -7.62 10.71 -25.50
C GLU A 854 -7.48 12.18 -25.09
N PHE A 855 -8.33 12.61 -24.16
CA PHE A 855 -8.37 14.00 -23.70
C PHE A 855 -7.94 14.04 -22.24
N GLN A 856 -6.91 14.82 -21.94
CA GLN A 856 -6.33 14.94 -20.60
C GLN A 856 -6.34 16.39 -20.14
N LYS A 857 -6.49 16.62 -18.83
CA LYS A 857 -6.34 17.96 -18.25
C LYS A 857 -4.87 18.40 -18.37
N PRO A 858 -4.57 19.64 -18.81
CA PRO A 858 -3.21 20.17 -18.87
C PRO A 858 -2.62 20.38 -17.47
N THR A 859 -2.07 19.31 -16.91
CA THR A 859 -1.50 19.28 -15.57
C THR A 859 0.01 19.33 -15.65
N ARG A 860 0.62 20.30 -14.96
CA ARG A 860 2.07 20.49 -14.95
C ARG A 860 2.79 19.28 -14.35
N GLY A 861 3.90 18.88 -14.97
CA GLY A 861 4.79 17.80 -14.53
C GLY A 861 4.68 16.52 -15.38
N VAL A 862 5.22 15.43 -14.85
CA VAL A 862 5.12 14.09 -15.43
C VAL A 862 3.77 13.48 -15.07
N GLN A 863 3.01 13.14 -16.10
CA GLN A 863 1.65 12.60 -16.05
C GLN A 863 1.58 11.29 -16.83
N ARG A 864 0.54 10.50 -16.57
CA ARG A 864 0.33 9.19 -17.20
C ARG A 864 -1.14 8.90 -17.43
N PHE A 865 -1.44 8.23 -18.52
CA PHE A 865 -2.74 7.59 -18.75
C PHE A 865 -2.55 6.24 -19.44
N HIS A 866 -3.59 5.42 -19.41
CA HIS A 866 -3.59 4.05 -19.91
C HIS A 866 -4.58 3.95 -21.06
N TRP A 867 -4.11 3.55 -22.25
CA TRP A 867 -4.99 3.23 -23.36
C TRP A 867 -5.25 1.73 -23.37
N ASN A 868 -6.50 1.31 -23.16
CA ASN A 868 -6.94 -0.08 -23.11
C ASN A 868 -6.86 -0.85 -24.45
N LEU A 869 -6.12 -0.33 -25.44
CA LEU A 869 -5.91 -0.94 -26.74
C LEU A 869 -7.21 -1.27 -27.50
N ARG A 870 -8.27 -0.46 -27.29
CA ARG A 870 -9.55 -0.58 -27.99
C ARG A 870 -9.83 0.63 -28.88
N TYR A 871 -10.55 0.39 -29.97
CA TYR A 871 -11.08 1.45 -30.83
C TYR A 871 -12.13 2.30 -30.11
N THR A 872 -12.33 3.53 -30.59
CA THR A 872 -13.45 4.37 -30.18
C THR A 872 -14.77 3.78 -30.65
N LEU A 873 -15.76 3.70 -29.77
CA LEU A 873 -17.13 3.34 -30.14
C LEU A 873 -17.72 4.36 -31.12
N GLN A 874 -18.45 3.86 -32.11
CA GLN A 874 -19.12 4.68 -33.14
C GLN A 874 -20.64 4.70 -32.96
N GLY A 875 -21.15 4.21 -31.83
CA GLY A 875 -22.58 4.18 -31.52
C GLY A 875 -23.14 5.57 -31.17
N PRO A 876 -24.47 5.68 -31.00
CA PRO A 876 -25.10 6.92 -30.55
C PRO A 876 -24.54 7.39 -29.19
N ILE A 877 -24.33 8.69 -29.05
CA ILE A 877 -23.88 9.29 -27.78
C ILE A 877 -25.01 9.20 -26.76
N SER A 878 -24.69 8.66 -25.58
CA SER A 878 -25.59 8.59 -24.44
C SER A 878 -24.90 9.18 -23.22
N PHE A 879 -25.61 10.07 -22.51
CA PHE A 879 -25.19 10.57 -21.20
C PHE A 879 -25.89 9.82 -20.05
N TYR A 880 -26.55 8.71 -20.37
CA TYR A 880 -27.17 7.87 -19.35
C TYR A 880 -26.08 7.12 -18.58
N GLU A 881 -25.96 7.46 -17.30
CA GLU A 881 -25.21 6.67 -16.34
C GLU A 881 -26.23 5.92 -15.46
N PRO A 882 -26.14 4.58 -15.36
CA PRO A 882 -27.03 3.82 -14.48
C PRO A 882 -26.80 4.25 -13.03
N SER A 883 -27.86 4.32 -12.24
CA SER A 883 -27.78 4.69 -10.83
C SER A 883 -27.13 3.61 -9.94
N PHE A 884 -26.80 2.45 -10.50
CA PHE A 884 -26.17 1.33 -9.80
C PHE A 884 -25.23 0.56 -10.75
N TYR A 885 -24.27 -0.15 -10.17
CA TYR A 885 -23.40 -1.03 -10.93
C TYR A 885 -24.17 -2.25 -11.46
N ASN A 886 -24.27 -2.36 -12.79
CA ASN A 886 -24.85 -3.52 -13.45
C ASN A 886 -23.74 -4.35 -14.11
N PRO A 887 -23.36 -5.52 -13.55
CA PRO A 887 -22.28 -6.35 -14.11
C PRO A 887 -22.62 -6.94 -15.49
N TRP A 888 -23.90 -6.94 -15.87
CA TRP A 888 -24.38 -7.41 -17.17
C TRP A 888 -24.44 -6.30 -18.22
N MET A 889 -24.25 -5.05 -17.79
CA MET A 889 -24.22 -3.92 -18.71
C MET A 889 -22.89 -3.96 -19.49
N PRO A 890 -22.94 -3.97 -20.84
CA PRO A 890 -21.71 -3.95 -21.62
C PRO A 890 -20.93 -2.67 -21.33
N LYS A 891 -19.61 -2.80 -21.16
CA LYS A 891 -18.72 -1.63 -21.10
C LYS A 891 -18.82 -0.83 -22.40
N ASP A 892 -18.82 0.49 -22.27
CA ASP A 892 -18.77 1.44 -23.38
C ASP A 892 -17.34 1.48 -23.96
N GLU A 893 -16.94 0.37 -24.59
CA GLU A 893 -15.65 0.21 -25.25
C GLU A 893 -15.78 -0.49 -26.62
N GLY A 894 -14.84 -0.20 -27.54
CA GLY A 894 -14.79 -0.82 -28.85
C GLY A 894 -14.09 -2.18 -28.85
N THR A 895 -13.91 -2.76 -30.04
CA THR A 895 -13.08 -3.96 -30.20
C THR A 895 -11.59 -3.65 -29.96
N LEU A 896 -10.82 -4.68 -29.58
CA LEU A 896 -9.36 -4.59 -29.50
C LEU A 896 -8.75 -4.20 -30.85
N VAL A 897 -7.66 -3.44 -30.79
CA VAL A 897 -6.89 -3.07 -31.97
C VAL A 897 -6.11 -4.24 -32.55
N GLU A 898 -5.66 -4.09 -33.80
CA GLU A 898 -4.77 -5.07 -34.42
C GLU A 898 -3.34 -4.92 -33.87
N PRO A 899 -2.60 -6.01 -33.62
CA PRO A 899 -1.18 -5.91 -33.35
C PRO A 899 -0.46 -5.22 -34.51
N GLY A 900 0.52 -4.38 -34.21
CA GLY A 900 1.25 -3.60 -35.20
C GLY A 900 1.83 -2.31 -34.65
N MET A 901 2.30 -1.46 -35.57
CA MET A 901 2.85 -0.15 -35.23
C MET A 901 1.77 0.92 -35.16
N TYR A 902 1.83 1.73 -34.12
CA TYR A 902 0.96 2.89 -33.90
C TYR A 902 1.79 4.15 -33.75
N THR A 903 1.15 5.29 -33.97
CA THR A 903 1.73 6.60 -33.68
C THR A 903 0.84 7.40 -32.75
N ILE A 904 1.44 8.24 -31.90
CA ILE A 904 0.74 9.15 -31.00
C ILE A 904 1.37 10.54 -31.04
N ASP A 905 0.54 11.56 -31.22
CA ASP A 905 0.92 12.97 -31.11
C ASP A 905 0.15 13.66 -29.99
N MET A 906 0.65 14.80 -29.51
CA MET A 906 -0.01 15.62 -28.49
C MET A 906 -0.25 17.04 -29.02
N GLN A 907 -1.47 17.54 -28.83
CA GLN A 907 -1.90 18.88 -29.16
C GLN A 907 -2.56 19.54 -27.94
N MET A 908 -2.57 20.86 -27.88
CA MET A 908 -3.41 21.64 -26.97
C MET A 908 -4.68 22.04 -27.73
N GLU A 909 -5.85 21.71 -27.18
CA GLU A 909 -7.13 22.28 -27.56
C GLU A 909 -7.48 23.42 -26.61
N GLN A 910 -7.78 24.60 -27.17
CA GLN A 910 -8.27 25.75 -26.43
C GLN A 910 -9.19 26.56 -27.34
N ASP A 911 -10.42 26.84 -26.87
CA ASP A 911 -11.42 27.61 -27.62
C ASP A 911 -11.72 27.03 -29.02
N GLY A 912 -11.61 25.71 -29.19
CA GLY A 912 -11.78 25.02 -30.47
C GLY A 912 -10.56 25.07 -31.40
N GLU A 913 -9.48 25.75 -31.02
CA GLU A 913 -8.22 25.78 -31.76
C GLU A 913 -7.24 24.71 -31.26
N PHE A 914 -6.54 24.06 -32.20
CA PHE A 914 -5.58 23.00 -31.90
C PHE A 914 -4.15 23.46 -32.18
N THR A 915 -3.33 23.57 -31.13
CA THR A 915 -1.90 23.90 -31.24
C THR A 915 -1.05 22.64 -31.05
N PRO A 916 -0.22 22.23 -32.04
CA PRO A 916 0.67 21.08 -31.87
C PRO A 916 1.70 21.29 -30.75
N LEU A 917 1.88 20.29 -29.89
CA LEU A 917 2.87 20.32 -28.80
C LEU A 917 3.98 19.29 -29.01
N VAL A 918 3.64 18.05 -29.37
CA VAL A 918 4.61 16.96 -29.61
C VAL A 918 4.28 16.28 -30.94
N PRO A 919 5.26 16.13 -31.85
CA PRO A 919 5.04 15.45 -33.13
C PRO A 919 4.81 13.93 -32.92
N PRO A 920 4.22 13.23 -33.91
CA PRO A 920 3.94 11.81 -33.81
C PRO A 920 5.15 10.96 -33.36
N GLN A 921 4.96 10.17 -32.30
CA GLN A 921 5.91 9.18 -31.78
C GLN A 921 5.38 7.77 -32.07
N SER A 922 6.25 6.86 -32.51
CA SER A 922 5.86 5.48 -32.84
C SER A 922 5.98 4.54 -31.63
N PHE A 923 5.09 3.56 -31.53
CA PHE A 923 5.17 2.46 -30.55
C PHE A 923 4.55 1.17 -31.09
N SER A 924 4.90 0.03 -30.49
CA SER A 924 4.48 -1.32 -30.90
C SER A 924 3.35 -1.84 -30.01
N VAL A 925 2.38 -2.52 -30.63
CA VAL A 925 1.38 -3.34 -29.94
C VAL A 925 1.54 -4.78 -30.41
N LYS A 926 1.78 -5.72 -29.49
CA LYS A 926 2.02 -7.14 -29.76
C LYS A 926 0.91 -8.01 -29.16
N ALA A 927 0.51 -9.04 -29.89
CA ALA A 927 -0.42 -10.04 -29.36
C ALA A 927 0.26 -10.86 -28.26
N LEU A 928 -0.50 -11.21 -27.22
CA LEU A 928 0.00 -12.11 -26.18
C LEU A 928 0.12 -13.58 -26.64
N ASP A 929 -0.53 -13.92 -27.76
CA ASP A 929 -0.58 -15.28 -28.32
C ASP A 929 -1.12 -16.35 -27.34
N ASN A 930 -2.00 -15.95 -26.42
CA ASN A 930 -2.63 -16.80 -25.40
C ASN A 930 -3.92 -17.51 -25.89
N THR A 931 -4.11 -17.65 -27.20
CA THR A 931 -5.34 -18.20 -27.80
C THR A 931 -5.02 -19.45 -28.61
N VAL A 932 -5.71 -20.57 -28.36
CA VAL A 932 -5.49 -21.85 -29.08
C VAL A 932 -6.00 -21.83 -30.53
N MET A 933 -7.09 -21.10 -30.78
CA MET A 933 -7.67 -20.91 -32.12
C MET A 933 -7.73 -19.42 -32.47
N PRO A 934 -6.58 -18.75 -32.67
CA PRO A 934 -6.57 -17.34 -33.05
C PRO A 934 -7.08 -17.17 -34.49
N ALA A 935 -7.52 -15.97 -34.84
CA ALA A 935 -7.88 -15.67 -36.22
C ALA A 935 -6.67 -15.80 -37.16
N GLU A 936 -6.79 -16.59 -38.23
CA GLU A 936 -5.74 -16.73 -39.26
C GLU A 936 -5.35 -15.38 -39.88
N ASN A 937 -6.34 -14.47 -40.01
CA ASN A 937 -6.13 -13.09 -40.44
C ASN A 937 -6.73 -12.12 -39.41
N ARG A 938 -5.87 -11.60 -38.53
CA ARG A 938 -6.29 -10.66 -37.47
C ARG A 938 -6.85 -9.35 -38.01
N ALA A 939 -6.27 -8.82 -39.09
CA ALA A 939 -6.74 -7.58 -39.71
C ALA A 939 -8.15 -7.73 -40.30
N GLU A 940 -8.42 -8.86 -40.96
CA GLU A 940 -9.76 -9.17 -41.47
C GLU A 940 -10.79 -9.28 -40.34
N LYS A 941 -10.42 -9.93 -39.23
CA LYS A 941 -11.28 -10.02 -38.04
C LYS A 941 -11.64 -8.66 -37.47
N VAL A 942 -10.63 -7.81 -37.24
CA VAL A 942 -10.84 -6.46 -36.70
C VAL A 942 -11.69 -5.63 -37.65
N ALA A 943 -11.46 -5.73 -38.96
CA ALA A 943 -12.29 -5.06 -39.96
C ALA A 943 -13.75 -5.51 -39.89
N PHE A 944 -14.00 -6.82 -39.74
CA PHE A 944 -15.36 -7.36 -39.60
C PHE A 944 -16.06 -6.90 -38.31
N GLN A 945 -15.35 -6.90 -37.17
CA GLN A 945 -15.87 -6.35 -35.90
C GLN A 945 -16.26 -4.88 -36.06
N ARG A 946 -15.43 -4.08 -36.73
CA ARG A 946 -15.73 -2.66 -37.00
C ARG A 946 -16.92 -2.48 -37.94
N GLN A 947 -17.09 -3.36 -38.93
CA GLN A 947 -18.26 -3.37 -39.81
C GLN A 947 -19.56 -3.65 -39.03
N ILE A 948 -19.53 -4.61 -38.09
CA ILE A 948 -20.67 -4.88 -37.20
C ILE A 948 -21.00 -3.64 -36.38
N MET A 949 -20.01 -3.04 -35.71
CA MET A 949 -20.20 -1.84 -34.89
C MET A 949 -20.80 -0.67 -35.70
N GLN A 950 -20.35 -0.47 -36.94
CA GLN A 950 -20.89 0.56 -37.81
C GLN A 950 -22.35 0.30 -38.18
N LEU A 951 -22.70 -0.95 -38.47
CA LEU A 951 -24.06 -1.33 -38.82
C LEU A 951 -25.00 -1.25 -37.61
N GLU A 952 -24.54 -1.65 -36.42
CA GLU A 952 -25.27 -1.47 -35.15
C GLU A 952 -25.49 0.00 -34.81
N SER A 953 -24.51 0.88 -35.07
CA SER A 953 -24.71 2.33 -34.93
C SER A 953 -25.86 2.82 -35.80
N GLY A 954 -25.98 2.32 -37.04
CA GLY A 954 -27.12 2.60 -37.92
C GLY A 954 -28.46 2.13 -37.34
N VAL A 955 -28.49 0.98 -36.65
CA VAL A 955 -29.68 0.52 -35.92
C VAL A 955 -30.03 1.46 -34.78
N GLY A 956 -29.03 1.88 -33.98
CA GLY A 956 -29.20 2.84 -32.90
C GLY A 956 -29.70 4.21 -33.40
N GLU A 957 -29.19 4.69 -34.53
CA GLU A 957 -29.67 5.90 -35.20
C GLU A 957 -31.16 5.79 -35.57
N MET A 958 -31.57 4.67 -36.19
CA MET A 958 -32.97 4.43 -36.52
C MET A 958 -33.83 4.35 -35.26
N GLN A 959 -33.36 3.69 -34.20
CA GLN A 959 -34.05 3.62 -32.92
C GLN A 959 -34.31 5.01 -32.32
N ASN A 960 -33.28 5.85 -32.29
CA ASN A 960 -33.39 7.22 -31.77
C ASN A 960 -34.36 8.06 -32.61
N LYS A 961 -34.24 8.02 -33.95
CA LYS A 961 -35.16 8.71 -34.87
C LYS A 961 -36.61 8.26 -34.69
N MET A 962 -36.85 6.96 -34.53
CA MET A 962 -38.20 6.44 -34.25
C MET A 962 -38.71 6.87 -32.88
N GLY A 963 -37.86 6.92 -31.85
CA GLY A 963 -38.19 7.42 -30.52
C GLY A 963 -38.59 8.88 -30.54
N GLU A 964 -37.78 9.72 -31.19
CA GLU A 964 -38.07 11.15 -31.41
C GLU A 964 -39.37 11.35 -32.19
N LEU A 965 -39.59 10.56 -33.25
CA LEU A 965 -40.82 10.60 -34.02
C LEU A 965 -42.05 10.21 -33.19
N ASN A 966 -41.94 9.16 -32.37
CA ASN A 966 -43.02 8.76 -31.46
C ASN A 966 -43.36 9.88 -30.46
N GLU A 967 -42.37 10.52 -29.86
CA GLU A 967 -42.59 11.68 -28.99
C GLU A 967 -43.25 12.84 -29.76
N LYS A 968 -42.72 13.16 -30.94
CA LYS A 968 -43.27 14.20 -31.82
C LYS A 968 -44.74 13.95 -32.17
N LEU A 969 -45.10 12.71 -32.49
CA LEU A 969 -46.49 12.31 -32.79
C LEU A 969 -47.42 12.47 -31.56
N LYS A 970 -46.94 12.21 -30.33
CA LYS A 970 -47.72 12.49 -29.10
C LYS A 970 -48.04 13.98 -28.98
N PHE A 971 -47.05 14.85 -29.23
CA PHE A 971 -47.27 16.30 -29.25
C PHE A 971 -48.22 16.71 -30.37
N MET A 972 -48.11 16.11 -31.57
CA MET A 972 -49.00 16.39 -32.69
C MET A 972 -50.45 16.01 -32.40
N LYS A 973 -50.69 14.85 -31.77
CA LYS A 973 -52.02 14.45 -31.29
C LYS A 973 -52.57 15.41 -30.25
N ALA A 974 -51.75 15.85 -29.30
CA ALA A 974 -52.15 16.82 -28.29
C ALA A 974 -52.49 18.19 -28.94
N ALA A 975 -51.72 18.63 -29.92
CA ALA A 975 -51.97 19.85 -30.68
C ALA A 975 -53.26 19.76 -31.52
N LEU A 976 -53.51 18.61 -32.16
CA LEU A 976 -54.76 18.33 -32.88
C LEU A 976 -55.99 18.41 -31.97
N LYS A 977 -55.91 17.88 -30.75
CA LYS A 977 -56.99 17.98 -29.75
C LYS A 977 -57.26 19.41 -29.28
N ARG A 978 -56.30 20.33 -29.44
CA ARG A 978 -56.41 21.76 -29.07
C ARG A 978 -56.72 22.66 -30.27
N SER A 979 -56.88 22.09 -31.47
CA SER A 979 -57.16 22.83 -32.70
C SER A 979 -58.64 23.19 -32.80
N GLU A 980 -58.94 24.40 -33.30
CA GLU A 980 -60.31 24.84 -33.63
C GLU A 980 -60.80 24.29 -34.99
N GLN A 981 -59.90 23.66 -35.77
CA GLN A 981 -60.19 23.05 -37.08
C GLN A 981 -60.70 21.59 -36.95
N PRO A 982 -61.49 21.06 -37.90
CA PRO A 982 -62.00 19.68 -37.88
C PRO A 982 -60.89 18.62 -37.80
N LEU A 983 -60.95 17.74 -36.79
CA LEU A 983 -59.89 16.76 -36.48
C LEU A 983 -59.67 15.66 -37.54
N GLY A 984 -60.69 15.33 -38.33
CA GLY A 984 -60.80 14.02 -39.00
C GLY A 984 -59.69 13.69 -40.02
N GLY A 985 -59.32 14.63 -40.89
CA GLY A 985 -58.35 14.38 -41.96
C GLY A 985 -56.91 14.24 -41.45
N LEU A 986 -56.50 15.13 -40.55
CA LEU A 986 -55.13 15.16 -40.00
C LEU A 986 -54.90 14.06 -38.96
N LEU A 987 -55.92 13.69 -38.18
CA LEU A 987 -55.83 12.55 -37.27
C LEU A 987 -55.63 11.23 -38.02
N LYS A 988 -56.28 11.04 -39.17
CA LYS A 988 -56.05 9.86 -40.02
C LYS A 988 -54.61 9.79 -40.55
N GLN A 989 -54.02 10.92 -40.92
CA GLN A 989 -52.61 10.98 -41.34
C GLN A 989 -51.67 10.61 -40.18
N VAL A 990 -51.92 11.11 -38.97
CA VAL A 990 -51.15 10.73 -37.77
C VAL A 990 -51.24 9.21 -37.52
N ILE A 991 -52.44 8.62 -37.57
CA ILE A 991 -52.62 7.18 -37.35
C ILE A 991 -51.88 6.39 -38.45
N SER A 992 -51.97 6.82 -39.71
CA SER A 992 -51.24 6.19 -40.82
C SER A 992 -49.73 6.21 -40.60
N ILE A 993 -49.17 7.33 -40.12
CA ILE A 993 -47.74 7.43 -39.80
C ILE A 993 -47.38 6.50 -38.65
N GLU A 994 -48.22 6.40 -37.61
CA GLU A 994 -48.01 5.45 -36.51
C GLU A 994 -48.09 3.99 -36.95
N ASP A 995 -48.96 3.65 -37.90
CA ASP A 995 -49.07 2.31 -38.47
C ASP A 995 -47.83 1.95 -39.29
N GLN A 996 -47.36 2.86 -40.15
CA GLN A 996 -46.12 2.69 -40.90
C GLN A 996 -44.91 2.59 -39.96
N LEU A 997 -44.85 3.41 -38.91
CA LEU A 997 -43.79 3.37 -37.90
C LEU A 997 -43.81 2.05 -37.11
N ARG A 998 -44.98 1.52 -36.77
CA ARG A 998 -45.13 0.20 -36.15
C ARG A 998 -44.64 -0.92 -37.06
N ASP A 999 -44.93 -0.85 -38.36
CA ASP A 999 -44.48 -1.85 -39.33
C ASP A 999 -42.96 -1.79 -39.58
N ILE A 1000 -42.38 -0.59 -39.59
CA ILE A 1000 -40.92 -0.39 -39.61
C ILE A 1000 -40.30 -0.99 -38.34
N ASN A 1001 -40.84 -0.68 -37.16
CA ASN A 1001 -40.34 -1.21 -35.89
C ASN A 1001 -40.44 -2.75 -35.84
N LYS A 1002 -41.55 -3.31 -36.34
CA LYS A 1002 -41.72 -4.77 -36.49
C LYS A 1002 -40.71 -5.38 -37.46
N SER A 1003 -40.40 -4.70 -38.56
CA SER A 1003 -39.38 -5.15 -39.51
C SER A 1003 -37.98 -5.14 -38.88
N LEU A 1004 -37.69 -4.15 -38.02
CA LEU A 1004 -36.37 -3.97 -37.40
C LEU A 1004 -36.13 -4.93 -36.23
N TYR A 1005 -37.12 -5.10 -35.34
CA TYR A 1005 -36.98 -5.85 -34.08
C TYR A 1005 -37.77 -7.16 -34.04
N GLY A 1006 -38.63 -7.42 -35.02
CA GLY A 1006 -39.57 -8.53 -35.02
C GLY A 1006 -40.93 -8.17 -34.41
N ASP A 1007 -41.86 -9.12 -34.49
CA ASP A 1007 -43.20 -8.98 -33.95
C ASP A 1007 -43.20 -9.18 -32.42
N SER A 1008 -43.37 -8.07 -31.71
CA SER A 1008 -43.43 -8.05 -30.24
C SER A 1008 -44.60 -8.89 -29.67
N VAL A 1009 -45.72 -9.02 -30.39
CA VAL A 1009 -46.88 -9.79 -29.94
C VAL A 1009 -46.57 -11.28 -30.02
N LYS A 1010 -46.04 -11.75 -31.15
CA LYS A 1010 -45.59 -13.14 -31.27
C LYS A 1010 -44.57 -13.51 -30.20
N ARG A 1011 -43.60 -12.62 -29.93
CA ARG A 1011 -42.60 -12.82 -28.87
C ARG A 1011 -43.25 -12.93 -27.48
N SER A 1012 -44.25 -12.10 -27.18
CA SER A 1012 -44.97 -12.17 -25.89
C SER A 1012 -45.82 -13.43 -25.73
N LEU A 1013 -46.17 -14.07 -26.85
CA LEU A 1013 -46.96 -15.30 -26.91
C LEU A 1013 -46.08 -16.56 -27.11
N ASP A 1014 -44.75 -16.42 -27.05
CA ASP A 1014 -43.78 -17.51 -27.28
C ASP A 1014 -43.99 -18.24 -28.63
N MET A 1015 -44.27 -17.47 -29.68
CA MET A 1015 -44.49 -17.99 -31.04
C MET A 1015 -43.29 -17.75 -31.94
N ASP A 1016 -42.94 -18.76 -32.74
CA ASP A 1016 -41.85 -18.70 -33.71
C ASP A 1016 -42.01 -17.56 -34.73
N GLN A 1017 -40.87 -16.92 -35.01
CA GLN A 1017 -40.72 -15.93 -36.06
C GLN A 1017 -39.27 -15.91 -36.57
N PRO A 1018 -39.03 -15.47 -37.82
CA PRO A 1018 -37.67 -15.27 -38.31
C PRO A 1018 -36.88 -14.28 -37.44
N PRO A 1019 -35.57 -14.48 -37.23
CA PRO A 1019 -34.73 -13.50 -36.55
C PRO A 1019 -34.71 -12.17 -37.30
N SER A 1020 -35.00 -11.10 -36.58
CA SER A 1020 -34.95 -9.74 -37.11
C SER A 1020 -33.51 -9.28 -37.36
N PRO A 1021 -33.28 -8.29 -38.24
CA PRO A 1021 -31.93 -7.79 -38.50
C PRO A 1021 -31.25 -7.22 -37.24
N ALA A 1022 -31.99 -6.55 -36.35
CA ALA A 1022 -31.44 -6.09 -35.08
C ALA A 1022 -31.04 -7.24 -34.15
N SER A 1023 -31.85 -8.32 -34.09
CA SER A 1023 -31.51 -9.51 -33.31
C SER A 1023 -30.26 -10.20 -33.85
N ARG A 1024 -30.13 -10.33 -35.18
CA ARG A 1024 -28.95 -10.94 -35.82
C ARG A 1024 -27.68 -10.16 -35.48
N LEU A 1025 -27.71 -8.83 -35.60
CA LEU A 1025 -26.55 -8.00 -35.29
C LEU A 1025 -26.19 -8.05 -33.81
N GLY A 1026 -27.19 -7.96 -32.92
CA GLY A 1026 -26.95 -8.06 -31.48
C GLY A 1026 -26.26 -9.38 -31.09
N THR A 1027 -26.70 -10.51 -31.68
CA THR A 1027 -26.05 -11.81 -31.46
C THR A 1027 -24.60 -11.82 -31.96
N ILE A 1028 -24.35 -11.40 -33.21
CA ILE A 1028 -22.99 -11.42 -33.78
C ILE A 1028 -22.08 -10.46 -33.01
N SER A 1029 -22.58 -9.28 -32.62
CA SER A 1029 -21.82 -8.30 -31.84
C SER A 1029 -21.41 -8.87 -30.49
N TYR A 1030 -22.35 -9.49 -29.77
CA TYR A 1030 -22.04 -10.20 -28.52
C TYR A 1030 -20.98 -11.29 -28.71
N GLU A 1031 -21.15 -12.15 -29.71
CA GLU A 1031 -20.23 -13.26 -30.02
C GLU A 1031 -18.86 -12.78 -30.52
N GLN A 1032 -18.77 -11.57 -31.08
CA GLN A 1032 -17.53 -11.02 -31.62
C GLN A 1032 -16.83 -10.01 -30.70
N LYS A 1033 -17.48 -9.47 -29.67
CA LYS A 1033 -16.92 -8.37 -28.87
C LYS A 1033 -15.63 -8.75 -28.13
N TYR A 1034 -15.60 -9.92 -27.48
CA TYR A 1034 -14.51 -10.37 -26.61
C TYR A 1034 -13.85 -11.66 -27.13
N THR A 1035 -13.47 -11.68 -28.40
CA THR A 1035 -12.81 -12.84 -29.01
C THR A 1035 -11.71 -12.45 -29.97
N THR A 1036 -10.65 -13.26 -30.00
CA THR A 1036 -9.54 -13.19 -30.94
C THR A 1036 -9.60 -14.25 -32.05
N SER A 1037 -10.59 -15.15 -32.01
CA SER A 1037 -10.72 -16.32 -32.89
C SER A 1037 -11.33 -16.04 -34.27
N THR A 1038 -11.11 -16.93 -35.23
CA THR A 1038 -11.59 -16.82 -36.63
C THR A 1038 -13.10 -16.52 -36.73
N ILE A 1039 -13.47 -15.65 -37.68
CA ILE A 1039 -14.87 -15.36 -38.01
C ILE A 1039 -15.52 -16.61 -38.62
N THR A 1040 -16.66 -17.04 -38.08
CA THR A 1040 -17.40 -18.19 -38.64
C THR A 1040 -18.15 -17.81 -39.93
N LYS A 1041 -18.44 -18.80 -40.77
CA LYS A 1041 -19.33 -18.61 -41.94
C LYS A 1041 -20.71 -18.09 -41.52
N THR A 1042 -21.25 -18.60 -40.42
CA THR A 1042 -22.55 -18.18 -39.86
C THR A 1042 -22.57 -16.68 -39.51
N HIS A 1043 -21.48 -16.13 -38.98
CA HIS A 1043 -21.40 -14.69 -38.71
C HIS A 1043 -21.46 -13.88 -40.02
N ARG A 1044 -20.72 -14.30 -41.06
CA ARG A 1044 -20.71 -13.61 -42.36
C ARG A 1044 -22.06 -13.65 -43.06
N ASP A 1045 -22.71 -14.81 -43.05
CA ASP A 1045 -24.04 -15.00 -43.63
C ASP A 1045 -25.08 -14.15 -42.89
N SER A 1046 -25.07 -14.17 -41.55
CA SER A 1046 -26.00 -13.39 -40.73
C SER A 1046 -25.78 -11.88 -40.85
N TYR A 1047 -24.54 -11.42 -40.94
CA TYR A 1047 -24.21 -10.02 -41.21
C TYR A 1047 -24.73 -9.59 -42.59
N SER A 1048 -24.54 -10.42 -43.62
CA SER A 1048 -24.98 -10.12 -44.99
C SER A 1048 -26.50 -10.01 -45.09
N ILE A 1049 -27.23 -10.93 -44.43
CA ILE A 1049 -28.69 -10.88 -44.33
C ILE A 1049 -29.14 -9.60 -43.61
N ALA A 1050 -28.60 -9.34 -42.41
CA ALA A 1050 -29.00 -8.18 -41.62
C ALA A 1050 -28.73 -6.87 -42.36
N LYS A 1051 -27.57 -6.73 -43.00
CA LYS A 1051 -27.23 -5.56 -43.80
C LYS A 1051 -28.25 -5.31 -44.92
N SER A 1052 -28.57 -6.34 -45.70
CA SER A 1052 -29.53 -6.24 -46.80
C SER A 1052 -30.93 -5.83 -46.34
N GLU A 1053 -31.37 -6.35 -45.19
CA GLU A 1053 -32.69 -6.00 -44.63
C GLU A 1053 -32.71 -4.58 -44.07
N LEU A 1054 -31.63 -4.14 -43.42
CA LEU A 1054 -31.52 -2.80 -42.83
C LEU A 1054 -31.53 -1.69 -43.87
N ASP A 1055 -30.88 -1.89 -45.02
CA ASP A 1055 -30.87 -0.89 -46.11
C ASP A 1055 -32.31 -0.56 -46.55
N GLY A 1056 -33.17 -1.57 -46.68
CA GLY A 1056 -34.59 -1.39 -47.03
C GLY A 1056 -35.40 -0.73 -45.90
N ILE A 1057 -35.14 -1.09 -44.64
CA ILE A 1057 -35.81 -0.50 -43.47
C ILE A 1057 -35.45 0.98 -43.30
N LYS A 1058 -34.17 1.31 -43.46
CA LYS A 1058 -33.67 2.69 -43.37
C LYS A 1058 -34.33 3.59 -44.40
N GLN A 1059 -34.39 3.14 -45.66
CA GLN A 1059 -35.04 3.91 -46.73
C GLN A 1059 -36.53 4.16 -46.45
N ARG A 1060 -37.25 3.18 -45.89
CA ARG A 1060 -38.65 3.34 -45.49
C ARG A 1060 -38.82 4.36 -44.36
N LEU A 1061 -37.95 4.34 -43.36
CA LEU A 1061 -37.98 5.31 -42.26
C LEU A 1061 -37.67 6.72 -42.73
N GLU A 1062 -36.67 6.88 -43.59
CA GLU A 1062 -36.32 8.18 -44.20
C GLU A 1062 -37.49 8.70 -45.06
N THR A 1063 -38.12 7.85 -45.87
CA THR A 1063 -39.30 8.22 -46.67
C THR A 1063 -40.47 8.66 -45.78
N LEU A 1064 -40.72 7.96 -44.67
CA LEU A 1064 -41.77 8.33 -43.71
C LEU A 1064 -41.50 9.70 -43.07
N ILE A 1065 -40.26 9.93 -42.63
CA ILE A 1065 -39.86 11.18 -41.96
C ILE A 1065 -39.86 12.36 -42.95
N GLU A 1066 -39.31 12.18 -44.14
CA GLU A 1066 -39.16 13.26 -45.12
C GLU A 1066 -40.40 13.51 -45.98
N GLY A 1067 -41.25 12.51 -46.14
CA GLY A 1067 -42.52 12.60 -46.85
C GLY A 1067 -43.67 12.93 -45.89
N ASP A 1068 -44.28 11.88 -45.34
CA ASP A 1068 -45.56 11.96 -44.62
C ASP A 1068 -45.48 12.86 -43.38
N VAL A 1069 -44.40 12.80 -42.60
CA VAL A 1069 -44.23 13.61 -41.39
C VAL A 1069 -44.04 15.09 -41.73
N LYS A 1070 -43.14 15.44 -42.66
CA LYS A 1070 -42.96 16.84 -43.11
C LYS A 1070 -44.23 17.41 -43.74
N GLN A 1071 -44.98 16.59 -44.48
CA GLN A 1071 -46.26 16.99 -45.05
C GLN A 1071 -47.30 17.29 -43.94
N LEU A 1072 -47.41 16.40 -42.95
CA LEU A 1072 -48.29 16.60 -41.79
C LEU A 1072 -47.91 17.87 -41.02
N GLU A 1073 -46.62 18.13 -40.80
CA GLU A 1073 -46.15 19.36 -40.16
C GLU A 1073 -46.55 20.62 -40.90
N THR A 1074 -46.46 20.59 -42.23
CA THR A 1074 -46.86 21.70 -43.10
C THR A 1074 -48.35 21.98 -42.99
N LEU A 1075 -49.18 20.92 -43.04
CA LEU A 1075 -50.63 21.05 -42.92
C LEU A 1075 -51.05 21.52 -41.52
N MET A 1076 -50.41 21.02 -40.46
CA MET A 1076 -50.66 21.48 -39.09
C MET A 1076 -50.24 22.94 -38.90
N LYS A 1077 -49.18 23.40 -39.57
CA LYS A 1077 -48.76 24.81 -39.57
C LYS A 1077 -49.77 25.70 -40.28
N GLN A 1078 -50.25 25.30 -41.47
CA GLN A 1078 -51.29 26.00 -42.24
C GLN A 1078 -52.62 26.07 -41.47
N ALA A 1079 -52.95 25.03 -40.70
CA ALA A 1079 -54.13 24.98 -39.86
C ALA A 1079 -54.01 25.80 -38.55
N GLY A 1080 -52.90 26.51 -38.33
CA GLY A 1080 -52.74 27.41 -37.20
C GLY A 1080 -52.53 26.76 -35.83
N MET A 1081 -52.27 25.44 -35.77
CA MET A 1081 -52.21 24.65 -34.53
C MET A 1081 -51.09 25.10 -33.57
N PRO A 1082 -51.17 24.74 -32.26
CA PRO A 1082 -50.07 24.97 -31.30
C PRO A 1082 -48.74 24.34 -31.76
N TYR A 1083 -47.61 24.88 -31.29
CA TYR A 1083 -46.28 24.37 -31.59
C TYR A 1083 -46.09 22.92 -31.13
N THR A 1084 -45.32 22.16 -31.90
CA THR A 1084 -44.86 20.82 -31.59
C THR A 1084 -43.35 20.74 -31.84
N PRO A 1085 -42.57 19.93 -31.10
CA PRO A 1085 -41.13 19.81 -31.30
C PRO A 1085 -40.75 19.57 -32.76
N GLY A 1086 -39.71 20.27 -33.25
CA GLY A 1086 -39.22 20.17 -34.63
C GLY A 1086 -39.99 20.99 -35.68
N ARG A 1087 -41.13 21.60 -35.34
CA ARG A 1087 -41.89 22.46 -36.26
C ARG A 1087 -41.36 23.90 -36.22
N GLY A 1088 -40.90 24.48 -37.33
CA GLY A 1088 -40.42 25.88 -37.36
C GLY A 1088 -41.44 26.89 -36.82
N THR A 1089 -40.97 28.03 -36.29
CA THR A 1089 -41.82 29.08 -35.69
C THR A 1089 -42.84 29.64 -36.71
N LYS A 1090 -44.00 30.09 -36.22
CA LYS A 1090 -44.95 30.87 -37.03
C LYS A 1090 -44.24 32.16 -37.46
N GLN A 1091 -44.27 32.48 -38.75
CA GLN A 1091 -44.02 33.85 -39.20
C GLN A 1091 -45.28 34.67 -38.94
#